data_AF-A0A5B8I512-F1
#
_entry.id   AF-A0A5B8I512-F1
#
_cell.length_a   1.000
_cell.length_b   1.000
_cell.length_c   1.000
_cell.angle_alpha   90.00
_cell.angle_beta   90.00
_cell.angle_gamma   90.00
#
_symmetry.space_group_name_H-M   'P 1'
#
loop_
_entity.id
_entity.type
_entity.pdbx_description
1 polymer ?
#
loop_
_entity_poly.entity_id
_entity_poly.type
_entity_poly.pdbx_seq_one_letter_code
_entity_poly.pdbx_strand_id
1 'polypeptide(L)'
;MSNLINTGMSGLSAAQAALSTVSNNISNQAVTGYSRQNALLAQNNGTNLSAGYIGNGVTVVSINRDYNDFIAKQLRAAQTTSSSTTSYYEQISKIDNLLSSSSSSLSTTIQDFFKNLQNLTSNSSDSSVRQTVLGKANALVNQFKITDQYLRDMDSNINGEISVTVSQINTFAQQIANINDQIVRLKGANNGAAPNDLLDQRDVLVDGLNKLVGIDVAVQDGDVYNISLKNGLTLVQGKSFNTFAATPSSTDPTRTTVSYNDAIAGLSEVKESTITGGSLGGLLNFRTSTLDSARNQLGQMALAFTDAFNNQHKAGFDLNNAQGGDFFGVGSSVTLKSAKNTSAAELTSSYLSDTYSLQYNGTSWSVTRSDGTTASSTLSGSGLTFDGFTIGISGAAASGDTFSLKVSPGQSSISQTAPTGTTSAASLSRNDNNYIKASDYSVTFVGPSANNWSVKRLSDGADLSSSATYTAASGSTPASLIFDGMKLDITGTPLADEQFTVKGVRDVVVNMSVKITDSSKIAAAGASLTSAGGGVSDNTNAKALLNLQTAKVVENKSSISQAYASLVGDIGNKTSTAKVTDTSQKNVVSQLTTEQQSVSGVNLNEEYGDLIRFQQYYMANAKVIQTASTIFDALLAIRS
;
A
#
# COMPACT_ATOMS: atom_id res chain seq x y z
N MET A 1 -12.38 21.09 70.59
CA MET A 1 -11.07 20.42 70.74
C MET A 1 -10.89 19.30 69.72
N SER A 2 -11.72 18.25 69.75
CA SER A 2 -11.69 17.18 68.72
C SER A 2 -11.80 17.72 67.28
N ASN A 3 -12.62 18.76 67.04
CA ASN A 3 -12.76 19.34 65.71
C ASN A 3 -11.50 20.09 65.20
N LEU A 4 -10.71 20.73 66.08
CA LEU A 4 -9.49 21.44 65.69
C LEU A 4 -8.36 20.48 65.32
N ILE A 5 -8.20 19.40 66.09
CA ILE A 5 -7.23 18.33 65.82
C ILE A 5 -7.60 17.59 64.53
N ASN A 6 -8.88 17.24 64.35
CA ASN A 6 -9.34 16.57 63.12
C ASN A 6 -9.15 17.45 61.88
N THR A 7 -9.45 18.75 61.99
CA THR A 7 -9.22 19.71 60.90
C THR A 7 -7.73 19.80 60.56
N GLY A 8 -6.85 19.98 61.54
CA GLY A 8 -5.40 20.02 61.33
C GLY A 8 -4.83 18.73 60.75
N MET A 9 -5.30 17.56 61.22
CA MET A 9 -4.88 16.25 60.72
C MET A 9 -5.30 16.02 59.28
N SER A 10 -6.55 16.39 58.94
CA SER A 10 -7.07 16.28 57.58
C SER A 10 -6.32 17.21 56.60
N GLY A 11 -6.01 18.44 57.03
CA GLY A 11 -5.20 19.40 56.27
C GLY A 11 -3.76 18.94 56.07
N LEU A 12 -3.15 18.32 57.09
CA LEU A 12 -1.80 17.74 56.99
C LEU A 12 -1.75 16.60 55.95
N SER A 13 -2.72 15.68 56.01
CA SER A 13 -2.82 14.56 55.07
C SER A 13 -3.05 15.04 53.63
N ALA A 14 -3.94 16.01 53.43
CA ALA A 14 -4.17 16.63 52.13
C ALA A 14 -2.91 17.33 51.58
N ALA A 15 -2.18 18.06 52.43
CA ALA A 15 -0.92 18.69 52.06
C ALA A 15 0.13 17.65 51.63
N GLN A 16 0.24 16.54 52.35
CA GLN A 16 1.18 15.45 52.01
C GLN A 16 0.84 14.79 50.67
N ALA A 17 -0.43 14.52 50.40
CA ALA A 17 -0.87 13.97 49.12
C ALA A 17 -0.60 14.93 47.95
N ALA A 18 -0.87 16.22 48.14
CA ALA A 18 -0.56 17.24 47.14
C ALA A 18 0.95 17.37 46.89
N LEU A 19 1.77 17.35 47.93
CA LEU A 19 3.24 17.33 47.81
C LEU A 19 3.74 16.10 47.06
N SER A 20 3.18 14.92 47.35
CA SER A 20 3.52 13.69 46.63
C SER A 20 3.14 13.77 45.16
N THR A 21 2.01 14.40 44.83
CA THR A 21 1.54 14.58 43.45
C THR A 21 2.49 15.51 42.67
N VAL A 22 2.84 16.66 43.25
CA VAL A 22 3.81 17.59 42.66
C VAL A 22 5.19 16.94 42.50
N SER A 23 5.65 16.20 43.51
CA SER A 23 6.90 15.44 43.42
C SER A 23 6.86 14.43 42.26
N ASN A 24 5.74 13.73 42.09
CA ASN A 24 5.56 12.77 40.99
C ASN A 24 5.59 13.47 39.63
N ASN A 25 4.93 14.62 39.48
CA ASN A 25 4.96 15.42 38.26
C ASN A 25 6.39 15.83 37.90
N ILE A 26 7.14 16.39 38.86
CA ILE A 26 8.52 16.84 38.65
C ILE A 26 9.40 15.65 38.22
N SER A 27 9.28 14.51 38.89
CA SER A 27 10.05 13.31 38.55
C SER A 27 9.74 12.75 37.16
N ASN A 28 8.50 12.89 36.69
CA ASN A 28 8.06 12.34 35.41
C ASN A 28 7.99 13.38 34.28
N GLN A 29 8.50 14.60 34.48
CA GLN A 29 8.42 15.68 33.49
C GLN A 29 9.04 15.33 32.12
N ALA A 30 10.05 14.45 32.10
CA ALA A 30 10.70 13.98 30.87
C ALA A 30 10.11 12.67 30.29
N VAL A 31 9.14 12.05 30.97
CA VAL A 31 8.51 10.80 30.53
C VAL A 31 7.53 11.12 29.40
N THR A 32 7.71 10.45 28.25
CA THR A 32 6.84 10.66 27.09
C THR A 32 5.42 10.19 27.38
N GLY A 33 4.43 11.05 27.10
CA GLY A 33 3.02 10.77 27.30
C GLY A 33 2.52 10.93 28.73
N TYR A 34 3.38 11.35 29.68
CA TYR A 34 2.96 11.66 31.04
C TYR A 34 2.05 12.90 31.05
N SER A 35 0.86 12.75 31.62
CA SER A 35 -0.05 13.87 31.87
C SER A 35 0.17 14.42 33.27
N ARG A 36 0.31 15.74 33.40
CA ARG A 36 0.36 16.42 34.69
C ARG A 36 -0.82 15.99 35.57
N GLN A 37 -0.55 15.71 36.84
CA GLN A 37 -1.56 15.27 37.80
C GLN A 37 -1.85 16.37 38.81
N ASN A 38 -3.12 16.50 39.22
CA ASN A 38 -3.56 17.47 40.22
C ASN A 38 -4.38 16.78 41.33
N ALA A 39 -4.05 17.09 42.58
CA ALA A 39 -4.76 16.59 43.75
C ALA A 39 -6.00 17.46 44.02
N LEU A 40 -7.19 16.92 43.75
CA LEU A 40 -8.44 17.62 43.97
C LEU A 40 -8.82 17.59 45.46
N LEU A 41 -8.83 18.76 46.09
CA LEU A 41 -9.19 18.92 47.50
C LEU A 41 -10.65 19.36 47.63
N ALA A 42 -11.39 18.77 48.56
CA ALA A 42 -12.74 19.20 48.92
C ALA A 42 -12.90 19.37 50.43
N GLN A 43 -13.70 20.34 50.83
CA GLN A 43 -14.03 20.55 52.24
C GLN A 43 -14.90 19.40 52.76
N ASN A 44 -14.57 18.88 53.94
CA ASN A 44 -15.43 17.91 54.62
C ASN A 44 -16.72 18.59 55.09
N ASN A 45 -17.84 17.85 55.06
CA ASN A 45 -19.14 18.33 55.55
C ASN A 45 -19.00 18.95 56.94
N GLY A 46 -19.51 20.18 57.10
CA GLY A 46 -19.39 20.94 58.34
C GLY A 46 -20.25 20.39 59.47
N THR A 47 -19.83 20.62 60.70
CA THR A 47 -20.62 20.33 61.91
C THR A 47 -21.58 21.50 62.17
N ASN A 48 -22.86 21.20 62.37
CA ASN A 48 -23.87 22.20 62.73
C ASN A 48 -23.75 22.57 64.22
N LEU A 49 -23.63 23.86 64.51
CA LEU A 49 -23.65 24.43 65.84
C LEU A 49 -24.81 25.43 65.94
N SER A 50 -25.28 25.74 67.15
CA SER A 50 -26.36 26.71 67.36
C SER A 50 -26.06 28.12 66.81
N ALA A 51 -24.79 28.43 66.50
CA ALA A 51 -24.33 29.70 65.93
C ALA A 51 -23.98 29.62 64.42
N GLY A 52 -24.16 28.46 63.77
CA GLY A 52 -23.85 28.24 62.36
C GLY A 52 -23.06 26.95 62.10
N TYR A 53 -22.61 26.75 60.85
CA TYR A 53 -21.79 25.61 60.46
C TYR A 53 -20.30 25.91 60.62
N ILE A 54 -19.56 25.01 61.26
CA ILE A 54 -18.09 25.01 61.25
C ILE A 54 -17.60 23.89 60.34
N GLY A 55 -16.64 24.18 59.45
CA GLY A 55 -16.02 23.19 58.57
C GLY A 55 -15.23 22.14 59.35
N ASN A 56 -15.18 20.91 58.83
CA ASN A 56 -14.47 19.78 59.44
C ASN A 56 -13.15 19.46 58.70
N GLY A 57 -12.49 20.50 58.18
CA GLY A 57 -11.26 20.36 57.39
C GLY A 57 -11.48 19.94 55.94
N VAL A 58 -10.53 19.21 55.38
CA VAL A 58 -10.40 18.93 53.94
C VAL A 58 -10.07 17.47 53.68
N THR A 59 -10.47 16.94 52.53
CA THR A 59 -10.08 15.60 52.05
C THR A 59 -9.58 15.67 50.61
N VAL A 60 -8.79 14.68 50.21
CA VAL A 60 -8.41 14.46 48.82
C VAL A 60 -9.52 13.63 48.17
N VAL A 61 -10.23 14.23 47.22
CA VAL A 61 -11.31 13.55 46.49
C VAL A 61 -10.73 12.57 45.46
N SER A 62 -9.76 13.05 44.69
CA SER A 62 -9.08 12.26 43.67
C SER A 62 -7.77 12.93 43.25
N ILE A 63 -6.91 12.17 42.57
CA ILE A 63 -5.77 12.71 41.83
C ILE A 63 -6.10 12.50 40.36
N ASN A 64 -6.32 13.59 39.63
CA ASN A 64 -6.76 13.54 38.24
C ASN A 64 -5.64 14.00 37.31
N ARG A 65 -5.63 13.49 36.08
CA ARG A 65 -4.78 14.00 35.00
C ARG A 65 -5.38 15.29 34.44
N ASP A 66 -4.54 16.28 34.18
CA ASP A 66 -4.89 17.45 33.38
C ASP A 66 -4.90 17.02 31.91
N TYR A 67 -6.08 16.67 31.38
CA TYR A 67 -6.23 16.10 30.04
C TYR A 67 -7.34 16.79 29.26
N ASN A 68 -7.05 17.20 28.02
CA ASN A 68 -8.03 17.79 27.12
C ASN A 68 -8.32 16.84 25.95
N ASP A 69 -9.48 16.18 26.01
CA ASP A 69 -9.93 15.22 25.00
C ASP A 69 -10.12 15.84 23.61
N PHE A 70 -10.51 17.11 23.53
CA PHE A 70 -10.68 17.81 22.25
C PHE A 70 -9.34 18.02 21.55
N ILE A 71 -8.32 18.53 22.27
CA ILE A 71 -6.97 18.68 21.73
C ILE A 71 -6.38 17.32 21.37
N ALA A 72 -6.57 16.30 22.21
CA ALA A 72 -6.10 14.95 21.92
C ALA A 72 -6.74 14.35 20.65
N LYS A 73 -8.03 14.57 20.42
CA LYS A 73 -8.72 14.16 19.18
C LYS A 73 -8.19 14.90 17.96
N GLN A 74 -7.99 16.21 18.06
CA GLN A 74 -7.41 17.00 16.97
C GLN A 74 -5.97 16.56 16.65
N LEU A 75 -5.15 16.35 17.68
CA LEU A 75 -3.79 15.89 17.54
C LEU A 75 -3.74 14.52 16.86
N ARG A 76 -4.59 13.56 17.28
CA ARG A 76 -4.68 12.25 16.62
C ARG A 76 -5.10 12.37 15.16
N ALA A 77 -6.10 13.18 14.84
CA ALA A 77 -6.51 13.40 13.45
C ALA A 77 -5.37 14.01 12.60
N ALA A 78 -4.59 14.93 13.16
CA ALA A 78 -3.45 15.52 12.49
C ALA A 78 -2.28 14.53 12.34
N GLN A 79 -1.98 13.75 13.37
CA GLN A 79 -0.90 12.75 13.38
C GLN A 79 -1.13 11.67 12.34
N THR A 80 -2.33 11.08 12.29
CA THR A 80 -2.62 10.01 11.32
C THR A 80 -2.50 10.51 9.87
N THR A 81 -2.94 11.76 9.63
CA THR A 81 -2.78 12.40 8.32
C THR A 81 -1.30 12.66 8.02
N SER A 82 -0.53 13.15 9.00
CA SER A 82 0.92 13.39 8.85
C SER A 82 1.66 12.11 8.53
N SER A 83 1.40 11.03 9.25
CA SER A 83 2.05 9.73 9.01
C SER A 83 1.74 9.18 7.62
N SER A 84 0.51 9.38 7.14
CA SER A 84 0.12 9.01 5.77
C SER A 84 0.86 9.83 4.72
N THR A 85 0.93 11.16 4.87
CA THR A 85 1.62 12.03 3.92
C THR A 85 3.14 11.83 3.94
N THR A 86 3.72 11.58 5.12
CA THR A 86 5.15 11.25 5.27
C THR A 86 5.45 9.95 4.53
N SER A 87 4.69 8.89 4.79
CA SER A 87 4.90 7.59 4.15
C SER A 87 4.75 7.68 2.62
N TYR A 88 3.72 8.39 2.12
CA TYR A 88 3.56 8.62 0.68
C TYR A 88 4.75 9.39 0.09
N TYR A 89 5.17 10.49 0.73
CA TYR A 89 6.27 11.34 0.26
C TYR A 89 7.60 10.58 0.21
N GLU A 90 7.90 9.79 1.24
CA GLU A 90 9.11 8.97 1.31
C GLU A 90 9.16 7.99 0.13
N GLN A 91 8.07 7.32 -0.20
CA GLN A 91 8.05 6.37 -1.31
C GLN A 91 8.08 7.04 -2.68
N ILE A 92 7.34 8.14 -2.90
CA ILE A 92 7.35 8.82 -4.21
C ILE A 92 8.69 9.51 -4.51
N SER A 93 9.38 10.02 -3.48
CA SER A 93 10.72 10.60 -3.64
C SER A 93 11.73 9.59 -4.17
N LYS A 94 11.57 8.29 -3.89
CA LYS A 94 12.43 7.22 -4.44
C LYS A 94 12.26 7.09 -5.95
N ILE A 95 11.02 7.15 -6.46
CA ILE A 95 10.75 7.16 -7.90
C ILE A 95 11.31 8.46 -8.53
N ASP A 96 11.07 9.60 -7.91
CA ASP A 96 11.55 10.89 -8.42
C ASP A 96 13.07 10.93 -8.56
N ASN A 97 13.80 10.43 -7.55
CA ASN A 97 15.26 10.30 -7.60
C ASN A 97 15.74 9.34 -8.69
N LEU A 98 15.03 8.22 -8.90
CA LEU A 98 15.33 7.29 -10.01
C LEU A 98 15.21 8.01 -11.37
N LEU A 99 14.08 8.68 -11.59
CA LEU A 99 13.70 9.27 -12.87
C LEU A 99 14.45 10.58 -13.20
N SER A 100 14.89 11.32 -12.18
CA SER A 100 15.63 12.58 -12.32
C SER A 100 17.13 12.41 -12.55
N SER A 101 17.67 11.18 -12.41
CA SER A 101 19.09 10.92 -12.66
C SER A 101 19.49 11.21 -14.11
N SER A 102 20.51 12.05 -14.33
CA SER A 102 20.84 12.60 -15.66
C SER A 102 21.85 11.77 -16.48
N SER A 103 22.62 10.89 -15.83
CA SER A 103 23.71 10.13 -16.48
C SER A 103 23.25 8.86 -17.19
N SER A 104 22.27 8.14 -16.62
CA SER A 104 21.77 6.85 -17.13
C SER A 104 20.24 6.82 -17.19
N SER A 105 19.63 7.90 -17.68
CA SER A 105 18.17 7.96 -17.86
C SER A 105 17.71 7.19 -19.09
N LEU A 106 16.44 6.79 -19.10
CA LEU A 106 15.82 6.25 -20.30
C LEU A 106 15.80 7.29 -21.45
N SER A 107 15.60 8.57 -21.13
CA SER A 107 15.60 9.66 -22.12
C SER A 107 16.93 9.76 -22.88
N THR A 108 18.05 9.81 -22.15
CA THR A 108 19.40 9.87 -22.74
C THR A 108 19.69 8.62 -23.56
N THR A 109 19.28 7.44 -23.09
CA THR A 109 19.48 6.18 -23.81
C THR A 109 18.67 6.09 -25.10
N ILE A 110 17.42 6.60 -25.11
CA ILE A 110 16.59 6.73 -26.32
C ILE A 110 17.26 7.67 -27.33
N GLN A 111 17.73 8.84 -26.87
CA GLN A 111 18.42 9.81 -27.73
C GLN A 111 19.69 9.21 -28.35
N ASP A 112 20.48 8.48 -27.56
CA ASP A 112 21.68 7.79 -28.00
C ASP A 112 21.39 6.73 -29.07
N PHE A 113 20.31 5.96 -28.91
CA PHE A 113 19.87 4.97 -29.89
C PHE A 113 19.53 5.63 -31.23
N PHE A 114 18.67 6.66 -31.22
CA PHE A 114 18.27 7.36 -32.44
C PHE A 114 19.42 8.14 -33.10
N LYS A 115 20.35 8.71 -32.33
CA LYS A 115 21.57 9.33 -32.85
C LYS A 115 22.43 8.32 -33.63
N ASN A 116 22.55 7.09 -33.14
CA ASN A 116 23.32 6.05 -33.85
C ASN A 116 22.54 5.49 -35.05
N LEU A 117 21.21 5.48 -34.99
CA LEU A 117 20.38 5.19 -36.15
C LEU A 117 20.53 6.26 -37.23
N GLN A 118 20.70 7.54 -36.87
CA GLN A 118 21.05 8.60 -37.81
C GLN A 118 22.39 8.33 -38.50
N ASN A 119 23.42 7.89 -37.77
CA ASN A 119 24.69 7.48 -38.38
C ASN A 119 24.51 6.31 -39.37
N LEU A 120 23.62 5.35 -39.07
CA LEU A 120 23.26 4.26 -39.98
C LEU A 120 22.60 4.79 -41.27
N THR A 121 21.80 5.85 -41.21
CA THR A 121 21.21 6.43 -42.43
C THR A 121 22.28 6.94 -43.39
N SER A 122 23.40 7.49 -42.89
CA SER A 122 24.50 7.97 -43.74
C SER A 122 25.45 6.87 -44.22
N ASN A 123 25.49 5.72 -43.54
CA ASN A 123 26.46 4.65 -43.76
C ASN A 123 25.79 3.26 -43.68
N SER A 124 24.74 3.04 -44.47
CA SER A 124 23.87 1.86 -44.28
C SER A 124 24.49 0.53 -44.65
N SER A 125 25.60 0.49 -45.40
CA SER A 125 26.32 -0.76 -45.71
C SER A 125 27.48 -1.07 -44.74
N ASP A 126 27.79 -0.17 -43.80
CA ASP A 126 28.93 -0.32 -42.89
C ASP A 126 28.60 -1.26 -41.71
N SER A 127 29.37 -2.34 -41.57
CA SER A 127 29.16 -3.35 -40.52
C SER A 127 29.44 -2.82 -39.10
N SER A 128 30.39 -1.91 -38.95
CA SER A 128 30.73 -1.29 -37.66
C SER A 128 29.63 -0.36 -37.17
N VAL A 129 29.05 0.44 -38.08
CA VAL A 129 27.91 1.32 -37.77
C VAL A 129 26.68 0.50 -37.38
N ARG A 130 26.38 -0.57 -38.13
CA ARG A 130 25.30 -1.52 -37.79
C ARG A 130 25.52 -2.21 -36.44
N GLN A 131 26.74 -2.64 -36.16
CA GLN A 131 27.10 -3.22 -34.86
C GLN A 131 26.92 -2.22 -33.71
N THR A 132 27.23 -0.94 -33.95
CA THR A 132 27.02 0.14 -32.97
C THR A 132 25.54 0.35 -32.68
N VAL A 133 24.68 0.37 -33.71
CA VAL A 133 23.21 0.44 -33.53
C VAL A 133 22.71 -0.73 -32.69
N LEU A 134 23.19 -1.95 -32.95
CA LEU A 134 22.82 -3.13 -32.17
C LEU A 134 23.29 -3.02 -30.71
N GLY A 135 24.49 -2.51 -30.45
CA GLY A 135 24.98 -2.23 -29.10
C GLY A 135 24.10 -1.22 -28.35
N LYS A 136 23.68 -0.15 -29.03
CA LYS A 136 22.79 0.87 -28.45
C LYS A 136 21.36 0.38 -28.25
N ALA A 137 20.86 -0.50 -29.11
CA ALA A 137 19.59 -1.20 -28.90
C ALA A 137 19.60 -2.05 -27.63
N ASN A 138 20.69 -2.79 -27.39
CA ASN A 138 20.86 -3.57 -26.16
C ASN A 138 20.92 -2.68 -24.92
N ALA A 139 21.64 -1.55 -24.99
CA ALA A 139 21.68 -0.58 -23.90
C ALA A 139 20.29 0.00 -23.59
N LEU A 140 19.48 0.30 -24.62
CA LEU A 140 18.10 0.78 -24.47
C LEU A 140 17.20 -0.24 -23.78
N VAL A 141 17.21 -1.50 -24.24
CA VAL A 141 16.45 -2.59 -23.61
C VAL A 141 16.87 -2.79 -22.16
N ASN A 142 18.18 -2.76 -21.89
CA ASN A 142 18.69 -2.89 -20.52
C ASN A 142 18.23 -1.74 -19.62
N GLN A 143 18.20 -0.52 -20.14
CA GLN A 143 17.74 0.64 -19.38
C GLN A 143 16.24 0.54 -19.04
N PHE A 144 15.39 0.10 -19.98
CA PHE A 144 13.99 -0.21 -19.69
C PHE A 144 13.87 -1.23 -18.56
N LYS A 145 14.63 -2.32 -18.62
CA LYS A 145 14.63 -3.38 -17.59
C LYS A 145 15.09 -2.91 -16.23
N ILE A 146 16.14 -2.09 -16.16
CA ILE A 146 16.63 -1.54 -14.88
C ILE A 146 15.55 -0.67 -14.24
N THR A 147 14.90 0.20 -15.02
CA THR A 147 13.81 1.04 -14.50
C THR A 147 12.61 0.20 -14.06
N ASP A 148 12.21 -0.81 -14.83
CA ASP A 148 11.11 -1.71 -14.45
C ASP A 148 11.43 -2.52 -13.19
N GLN A 149 12.64 -3.10 -13.11
CA GLN A 149 13.07 -3.89 -11.96
C GLN A 149 13.05 -3.06 -10.67
N TYR A 150 13.51 -1.80 -10.71
CA TYR A 150 13.44 -0.92 -9.55
C TYR A 150 12.00 -0.69 -9.08
N LEU A 151 11.08 -0.44 -10.00
CA LEU A 151 9.66 -0.25 -9.67
C LEU A 151 9.02 -1.53 -9.10
N ARG A 152 9.43 -2.70 -9.60
CA ARG A 152 8.99 -4.01 -9.08
C ARG A 152 9.55 -4.31 -7.70
N ASP A 153 10.83 -4.01 -7.46
CA ASP A 153 11.46 -4.16 -6.15
C ASP A 153 10.76 -3.27 -5.12
N MET A 154 10.37 -2.06 -5.51
CA MET A 154 9.60 -1.18 -4.64
C MET A 154 8.18 -1.71 -4.35
N ASP A 155 7.49 -2.31 -5.33
CA ASP A 155 6.20 -3.00 -5.11
C ASP A 155 6.35 -4.16 -4.10
N SER A 156 7.43 -4.95 -4.23
CA SER A 156 7.76 -6.03 -3.28
C SER A 156 8.12 -5.50 -1.88
N ASN A 157 8.84 -4.39 -1.79
CA ASN A 157 9.16 -3.76 -0.51
C ASN A 157 7.90 -3.25 0.18
N ILE A 158 6.96 -2.66 -0.56
CA ILE A 158 5.65 -2.24 -0.03
C ILE A 158 4.86 -3.43 0.52
N ASN A 159 4.86 -4.58 -0.15
CA ASN A 159 4.23 -5.80 0.37
C ASN A 159 4.81 -6.22 1.73
N GLY A 160 6.13 -6.11 1.89
CA GLY A 160 6.83 -6.35 3.15
C GLY A 160 6.46 -5.32 4.23
N GLU A 161 6.48 -4.03 3.89
CA GLU A 161 6.11 -2.93 4.80
C GLU A 161 4.65 -3.04 5.28
N ILE A 162 3.71 -3.44 4.41
CA ILE A 162 2.31 -3.71 4.78
C ILE A 162 2.25 -4.84 5.81
N SER A 163 2.99 -5.94 5.58
CA SER A 163 3.01 -7.09 6.48
C SER A 163 3.53 -6.73 7.87
N VAL A 164 4.62 -5.97 7.94
CA VAL A 164 5.18 -5.47 9.20
C VAL A 164 4.21 -4.51 9.88
N THR A 165 3.61 -3.59 9.14
CA THR A 165 2.66 -2.61 9.68
C THR A 165 1.42 -3.29 10.26
N VAL A 166 0.86 -4.30 9.58
CA VAL A 166 -0.26 -5.11 10.08
C VAL A 166 0.12 -5.84 11.38
N SER A 167 1.32 -6.41 11.45
CA SER A 167 1.80 -7.05 12.68
C SER A 167 1.89 -6.05 13.84
N GLN A 168 2.38 -4.84 13.60
CA GLN A 168 2.47 -3.81 14.62
C GLN A 168 1.09 -3.32 15.07
N ILE A 169 0.14 -3.17 14.14
CA ILE A 169 -1.27 -2.84 14.44
C ILE A 169 -1.86 -3.87 15.41
N ASN A 170 -1.65 -5.17 15.14
CA ASN A 170 -2.14 -6.23 16.02
C ASN A 170 -1.50 -6.19 17.41
N THR A 171 -0.19 -5.91 17.49
CA THR A 171 0.51 -5.76 18.77
C THR A 171 -0.06 -4.60 19.58
N PHE A 172 -0.26 -3.43 18.96
CA PHE A 172 -0.88 -2.29 19.66
C PHE A 172 -2.32 -2.60 20.09
N ALA A 173 -3.12 -3.22 19.23
CA ALA A 173 -4.50 -3.61 19.57
C ALA A 173 -4.54 -4.52 20.81
N GLN A 174 -3.67 -5.54 20.84
CA GLN A 174 -3.55 -6.45 21.97
C GLN A 174 -3.11 -5.72 23.25
N GLN A 175 -2.09 -4.86 23.18
CA GLN A 175 -1.61 -4.11 24.34
C GLN A 175 -2.68 -3.15 24.88
N ILE A 176 -3.43 -2.48 24.00
CA ILE A 176 -4.55 -1.60 24.40
C ILE A 176 -5.66 -2.40 25.10
N ALA A 177 -6.05 -3.55 24.55
CA ALA A 177 -7.06 -4.42 25.17
C ALA A 177 -6.62 -4.91 26.56
N ASN A 178 -5.35 -5.28 26.72
CA ASN A 178 -4.78 -5.65 28.02
C ASN A 178 -4.79 -4.49 29.02
N ILE A 179 -4.38 -3.29 28.60
CA ILE A 179 -4.44 -2.09 29.45
C ILE A 179 -5.88 -1.75 29.82
N ASN A 180 -6.84 -1.88 28.90
CA ASN A 180 -8.25 -1.70 29.20
C ASN A 180 -8.73 -2.66 30.29
N ASP A 181 -8.33 -3.95 30.28
CA ASP A 181 -8.67 -4.88 31.36
C ASP A 181 -8.04 -4.47 32.70
N GLN A 182 -6.77 -4.05 32.70
CA GLN A 182 -6.08 -3.60 33.91
C GLN A 182 -6.73 -2.34 34.51
N ILE A 183 -7.09 -1.36 33.68
CA ILE A 183 -7.78 -0.14 34.11
C ILE A 183 -9.10 -0.51 34.80
N VAL A 184 -9.91 -1.37 34.18
CA VAL A 184 -11.21 -1.78 34.74
C VAL A 184 -11.03 -2.50 36.07
N ARG A 185 -10.05 -3.41 36.19
CA ARG A 185 -9.80 -4.15 37.44
C ARG A 185 -9.35 -3.22 38.57
N LEU A 186 -8.39 -2.33 38.32
CA LEU A 186 -7.87 -1.42 39.35
C LEU A 186 -8.90 -0.39 39.77
N LYS A 187 -9.66 0.17 38.81
CA LYS A 187 -10.73 1.11 39.11
C LYS A 187 -11.84 0.47 39.93
N GLY A 188 -12.21 -0.78 39.62
CA GLY A 188 -13.16 -1.56 40.41
C GLY A 188 -12.66 -1.87 41.83
N ALA A 189 -11.37 -2.15 42.00
CA ALA A 189 -10.77 -2.43 43.31
C ALA A 189 -10.60 -1.18 44.20
N ASN A 190 -10.37 0.00 43.61
CA ASN A 190 -10.10 1.25 44.32
C ASN A 190 -11.31 2.21 44.37
N ASN A 191 -12.53 1.69 44.59
CA ASN A 191 -13.76 2.50 44.72
C ASN A 191 -13.97 3.51 43.59
N GLY A 192 -13.57 3.19 42.35
CA GLY A 192 -13.73 4.06 41.19
C GLY A 192 -12.57 5.02 40.91
N ALA A 193 -11.50 5.02 41.72
CA ALA A 193 -10.32 5.86 41.48
C ALA A 193 -9.57 5.45 40.20
N ALA A 194 -9.21 6.44 39.38
CA ALA A 194 -8.57 6.23 38.08
C ALA A 194 -7.08 5.87 38.22
N PRO A 195 -6.59 4.79 37.58
CA PRO A 195 -5.16 4.47 37.52
C PRO A 195 -4.47 5.32 36.45
N ASN A 196 -4.06 6.55 36.82
CA ASN A 196 -3.55 7.56 35.88
C ASN A 196 -2.42 7.08 34.97
N ASP A 197 -1.44 6.34 35.51
CA ASP A 197 -0.30 5.86 34.73
C ASP A 197 -0.71 4.88 33.60
N LEU A 198 -1.70 4.02 33.86
CA LEU A 198 -2.22 3.11 32.84
C LEU A 198 -3.04 3.85 31.78
N LEU A 199 -3.73 4.92 32.17
CA LEU A 199 -4.44 5.75 31.22
C LEU A 199 -3.46 6.47 30.27
N ASP A 200 -2.36 6.99 30.80
CA ASP A 200 -1.30 7.61 29.98
C ASP A 200 -0.62 6.59 29.06
N GLN A 201 -0.29 5.39 29.56
CA GLN A 201 0.25 4.31 28.73
C GLN A 201 -0.72 3.91 27.62
N ARG A 202 -2.02 3.82 27.91
CA ARG A 202 -3.04 3.56 26.88
C ARG A 202 -3.03 4.63 25.80
N ASP A 203 -3.02 5.90 26.19
CA ASP A 203 -3.05 7.01 25.26
C ASP A 203 -1.79 7.00 24.35
N VAL A 204 -0.61 6.67 24.88
CA VAL A 204 0.61 6.47 24.08
C VAL A 204 0.48 5.32 23.08
N LEU A 205 -0.09 4.18 23.48
CA LEU A 205 -0.33 3.05 22.57
C LEU A 205 -1.34 3.40 21.48
N VAL A 206 -2.39 4.14 21.82
CA VAL A 206 -3.41 4.64 20.88
C VAL A 206 -2.76 5.58 19.87
N ASP A 207 -1.89 6.50 20.31
CA ASP A 207 -1.14 7.38 19.41
C ASP A 207 -0.18 6.59 18.51
N GLY A 208 0.47 5.55 19.05
CA GLY A 208 1.31 4.62 18.29
C GLY A 208 0.53 3.90 17.19
N LEU A 209 -0.64 3.36 17.52
CA LEU A 209 -1.56 2.73 16.57
C LEU A 209 -2.06 3.73 15.51
N ASN A 210 -2.42 4.94 15.93
CA ASN A 210 -2.95 5.99 15.06
C ASN A 210 -1.96 6.51 14.01
N LYS A 211 -0.65 6.39 14.30
CA LYS A 211 0.43 6.64 13.32
C LYS A 211 0.51 5.55 12.24
N LEU A 212 0.05 4.33 12.53
CA LEU A 212 0.08 3.21 11.58
C LEU A 212 -1.17 3.14 10.71
N VAL A 213 -2.35 3.36 11.29
CA VAL A 213 -3.64 3.33 10.58
C VAL A 213 -4.60 4.36 11.16
N GLY A 214 -5.46 4.94 10.33
CA GLY A 214 -6.49 5.87 10.80
C GLY A 214 -7.53 5.14 11.68
N ILE A 215 -7.63 5.59 12.93
CA ILE A 215 -8.56 5.04 13.92
C ILE A 215 -9.54 6.09 14.43
N ASP A 216 -10.69 5.62 14.87
CA ASP A 216 -11.66 6.33 15.69
C ASP A 216 -11.71 5.68 17.07
N VAL A 217 -11.73 6.49 18.11
CA VAL A 217 -11.76 6.02 19.50
C VAL A 217 -13.07 6.48 20.14
N ALA A 218 -13.85 5.51 20.59
CA ALA A 218 -15.07 5.71 21.36
C ALA A 218 -14.84 5.25 22.80
N VAL A 219 -15.38 5.99 23.77
CA VAL A 219 -15.31 5.64 25.19
C VAL A 219 -16.67 5.11 25.62
N GLN A 220 -16.70 3.93 26.24
CA GLN A 220 -17.92 3.28 26.74
C GLN A 220 -17.74 2.81 28.20
N ASP A 221 -18.83 2.76 28.96
CA ASP A 221 -18.95 2.09 30.27
C ASP A 221 -17.77 2.32 31.23
N GLY A 222 -17.50 3.58 31.57
CA GLY A 222 -16.59 3.92 32.68
C GLY A 222 -15.11 4.03 32.33
N ASP A 223 -14.79 4.61 31.16
CA ASP A 223 -13.45 4.94 30.62
C ASP A 223 -12.78 3.85 29.78
N VAL A 224 -13.54 2.88 29.26
CA VAL A 224 -12.98 1.82 28.40
C VAL A 224 -12.96 2.27 26.94
N TYR A 225 -11.83 2.08 26.25
CA TYR A 225 -11.70 2.45 24.84
C TYR A 225 -12.16 1.32 23.92
N ASN A 226 -13.07 1.66 23.02
CA ASN A 226 -13.36 0.91 21.80
C ASN A 226 -12.68 1.63 20.64
N ILE A 227 -11.94 0.88 19.82
CA ILE A 227 -11.18 1.43 18.70
C ILE A 227 -11.66 0.76 17.43
N SER A 228 -12.12 1.57 16.49
CA SER A 228 -12.49 1.16 15.14
C SER A 228 -11.63 1.85 14.10
N LEU A 229 -11.46 1.24 12.93
CA LEU A 229 -10.97 1.92 11.75
C LEU A 229 -12.06 2.89 11.25
N LYS A 230 -11.65 3.87 10.44
CA LYS A 230 -12.59 4.82 9.80
C LYS A 230 -13.66 4.17 8.92
N ASN A 231 -13.45 2.93 8.50
CA ASN A 231 -14.41 2.15 7.72
C ASN A 231 -15.41 1.36 8.59
N GLY A 232 -15.34 1.49 9.92
CA GLY A 232 -16.24 0.85 10.88
C GLY A 232 -15.75 -0.51 11.42
N LEU A 233 -14.66 -1.07 10.89
CA LEU A 233 -14.11 -2.34 11.41
C LEU A 233 -13.55 -2.13 12.82
N THR A 234 -14.02 -2.91 13.78
CA THR A 234 -13.62 -2.78 15.18
C THR A 234 -12.33 -3.55 15.45
N LEU A 235 -11.30 -2.86 15.93
CA LEU A 235 -10.00 -3.43 16.25
C LEU A 235 -9.88 -3.76 17.74
N VAL A 236 -10.37 -2.90 18.62
CA VAL A 236 -10.42 -3.13 20.07
C VAL A 236 -11.85 -2.94 20.56
N GLN A 237 -12.38 -3.93 21.26
CA GLN A 237 -13.68 -3.89 21.91
C GLN A 237 -13.49 -4.15 23.41
N GLY A 238 -13.32 -3.05 24.14
CA GLY A 238 -12.96 -3.04 25.54
C GLY A 238 -11.74 -3.89 25.86
N LYS A 239 -11.98 -5.08 26.44
CA LYS A 239 -10.93 -6.01 26.90
C LYS A 239 -10.51 -7.03 25.84
N SER A 240 -11.21 -7.06 24.71
CA SER A 240 -10.94 -7.96 23.59
C SER A 240 -10.43 -7.18 22.39
N PHE A 241 -9.72 -7.85 21.50
CA PHE A 241 -9.24 -7.27 20.24
C PHE A 241 -9.45 -8.25 19.10
N ASN A 242 -9.65 -7.71 17.89
CA ASN A 242 -9.65 -8.47 16.64
C ASN A 242 -8.28 -8.33 15.97
N THR A 243 -8.00 -9.18 14.99
CA THR A 243 -6.73 -9.14 14.26
C THR A 243 -6.93 -8.84 12.79
N PHE A 244 -5.95 -8.16 12.22
CA PHE A 244 -5.74 -8.12 10.79
C PHE A 244 -4.72 -9.17 10.37
N ALA A 245 -4.78 -9.59 9.12
CA ALA A 245 -3.79 -10.43 8.48
C ALA A 245 -3.31 -9.76 7.21
N ALA A 246 -2.00 -9.83 6.96
CA ALA A 246 -1.44 -9.48 5.68
C ALA A 246 -1.51 -10.72 4.78
N THR A 247 -2.35 -10.68 3.75
CA THR A 247 -2.59 -11.83 2.86
C THR A 247 -2.41 -11.45 1.40
N PRO A 248 -2.12 -12.40 0.51
CA PRO A 248 -2.23 -12.15 -0.92
C PRO A 248 -3.62 -11.59 -1.26
N SER A 249 -3.70 -10.57 -2.12
CA SER A 249 -4.97 -10.05 -2.59
C SER A 249 -5.66 -11.13 -3.41
N SER A 250 -6.97 -11.26 -3.23
CA SER A 250 -7.80 -12.15 -4.03
C SER A 250 -7.67 -11.82 -5.52
N THR A 251 -7.57 -10.54 -5.87
CA THR A 251 -7.52 -9.98 -7.23
C THR A 251 -6.14 -10.00 -7.88
N ASP A 252 -5.08 -10.03 -7.06
CA ASP A 252 -3.70 -10.07 -7.50
C ASP A 252 -2.83 -10.80 -6.45
N PRO A 253 -2.56 -12.11 -6.59
CA PRO A 253 -1.79 -12.87 -5.62
C PRO A 253 -0.34 -12.40 -5.44
N THR A 254 0.18 -11.60 -6.38
CA THR A 254 1.51 -10.99 -6.26
C THR A 254 1.54 -9.79 -5.31
N ARG A 255 0.37 -9.34 -4.85
CA ARG A 255 0.21 -8.20 -3.93
C ARG A 255 -0.23 -8.66 -2.56
N THR A 256 0.41 -8.10 -1.53
CA THR A 256 -0.08 -8.21 -0.16
C THR A 256 -1.10 -7.11 0.10
N THR A 257 -2.25 -7.52 0.61
CA THR A 257 -3.32 -6.65 1.08
C THR A 257 -3.63 -6.94 2.54
N VAL A 258 -4.62 -6.25 3.09
CA VAL A 258 -5.06 -6.39 4.48
C VAL A 258 -6.38 -7.13 4.52
N SER A 259 -6.44 -8.20 5.29
CA SER A 259 -7.67 -8.93 5.60
C SER A 259 -8.02 -8.78 7.07
N TYR A 260 -9.31 -8.69 7.37
CA TYR A 260 -9.84 -8.67 8.72
C TYR A 260 -10.21 -10.10 9.14
N ASN A 261 -9.79 -10.50 10.34
CA ASN A 261 -10.12 -11.80 10.90
C ASN A 261 -11.36 -11.68 11.77
N ASP A 262 -12.53 -12.00 11.20
CA ASP A 262 -13.77 -12.05 11.94
C ASP A 262 -13.88 -13.36 12.72
N ALA A 263 -14.28 -13.31 13.98
CA ALA A 263 -14.35 -14.48 14.85
C ALA A 263 -15.38 -15.54 14.38
N ILE A 264 -16.35 -15.15 13.55
CA ILE A 264 -17.43 -16.02 13.06
C ILE A 264 -17.24 -16.31 11.56
N ALA A 265 -17.03 -15.28 10.75
CA ALA A 265 -16.93 -15.39 9.29
C ALA A 265 -15.53 -15.79 8.79
N GLY A 266 -14.52 -15.75 9.66
CA GLY A 266 -13.13 -16.01 9.30
C GLY A 266 -12.48 -14.82 8.58
N LEU A 267 -11.46 -15.11 7.77
CA LEU A 267 -10.65 -14.08 7.11
C LEU A 267 -11.39 -13.47 5.92
N SER A 268 -11.54 -12.14 5.92
CA SER A 268 -12.15 -11.38 4.82
C SER A 268 -11.23 -10.25 4.37
N GLU A 269 -10.94 -10.17 3.07
CA GLU A 269 -10.16 -9.07 2.49
C GLU A 269 -10.84 -7.72 2.71
N VAL A 270 -10.06 -6.72 3.13
CA VAL A 270 -10.52 -5.34 3.32
C VAL A 270 -10.10 -4.53 2.11
N LYS A 271 -11.07 -3.86 1.48
CA LYS A 271 -10.79 -3.01 0.33
C LYS A 271 -9.82 -1.89 0.71
N GLU A 272 -8.67 -1.85 0.03
CA GLU A 272 -7.56 -0.92 0.33
C GLU A 272 -7.98 0.56 0.33
N SER A 273 -8.90 0.94 -0.57
CA SER A 273 -9.41 2.31 -0.64
C SER A 273 -10.16 2.77 0.62
N THR A 274 -10.57 1.83 1.49
CA THR A 274 -11.25 2.13 2.75
C THR A 274 -10.28 2.27 3.93
N ILE A 275 -9.02 1.84 3.75
CA ILE A 275 -7.96 1.97 4.74
C ILE A 275 -7.29 3.32 4.50
N THR A 276 -7.61 4.28 5.38
CA THR A 276 -7.14 5.67 5.26
C THR A 276 -6.41 6.10 6.52
N GLY A 277 -5.50 7.07 6.38
CA GLY A 277 -4.67 7.54 7.47
C GLY A 277 -3.55 6.57 7.87
N GLY A 278 -2.61 7.07 8.66
CA GLY A 278 -1.43 6.35 9.11
C GLY A 278 -0.48 6.00 7.97
N SER A 279 0.68 5.43 8.33
CA SER A 279 1.65 4.95 7.35
C SER A 279 1.05 3.93 6.39
N LEU A 280 0.19 3.01 6.88
CA LEU A 280 -0.47 2.01 6.03
C LEU A 280 -1.31 2.66 4.92
N GLY A 281 -2.13 3.66 5.25
CA GLY A 281 -2.92 4.38 4.26
C GLY A 281 -2.03 5.13 3.25
N GLY A 282 -0.89 5.66 3.69
CA GLY A 282 0.11 6.30 2.82
C GLY A 282 0.74 5.33 1.81
N LEU A 283 1.14 4.13 2.27
CA LEU A 283 1.69 3.06 1.43
C LEU A 283 0.69 2.57 0.39
N LEU A 284 -0.56 2.28 0.82
CA LEU A 284 -1.62 1.82 -0.06
C LEU A 284 -1.98 2.87 -1.12
N ASN A 285 -2.05 4.15 -0.72
CA ASN A 285 -2.29 5.25 -1.63
C ASN A 285 -1.16 5.38 -2.66
N PHE A 286 0.10 5.39 -2.22
CA PHE A 286 1.25 5.49 -3.11
C PHE A 286 1.28 4.35 -4.15
N ARG A 287 1.07 3.11 -3.69
CA ARG A 287 1.05 1.94 -4.56
C ARG A 287 0.00 2.09 -5.67
N THR A 288 -1.23 2.40 -5.29
CA THR A 288 -2.38 2.44 -6.22
C THR A 288 -2.40 3.69 -7.11
N SER A 289 -2.06 4.88 -6.60
CA SER A 289 -2.19 6.14 -7.34
C SER A 289 -0.96 6.53 -8.15
N THR A 290 0.20 5.94 -7.85
CA THR A 290 1.49 6.43 -8.37
C THR A 290 2.36 5.32 -8.90
N LEU A 291 2.70 4.31 -8.10
CA LEU A 291 3.55 3.21 -8.56
C LEU A 291 2.91 2.45 -9.73
N ASP A 292 1.62 2.17 -9.62
CA ASP A 292 0.83 1.48 -10.63
C ASP A 292 0.78 2.24 -11.95
N SER A 293 0.53 3.54 -11.87
CA SER A 293 0.56 4.42 -13.03
C SER A 293 1.94 4.45 -13.68
N ALA A 294 3.01 4.60 -12.89
CA ALA A 294 4.37 4.68 -13.41
C ALA A 294 4.80 3.40 -14.14
N ARG A 295 4.52 2.22 -13.56
CA ARG A 295 4.80 0.92 -14.20
C ARG A 295 3.99 0.75 -15.49
N ASN A 296 2.72 1.12 -15.47
CA ASN A 296 1.88 1.03 -16.65
C ASN A 296 2.32 1.98 -17.77
N GLN A 297 2.70 3.22 -17.44
CA GLN A 297 3.22 4.18 -18.42
C GLN A 297 4.55 3.69 -19.02
N LEU A 298 5.46 3.14 -18.19
CA LEU A 298 6.71 2.54 -18.66
C LEU A 298 6.46 1.38 -19.63
N GLY A 299 5.56 0.47 -19.26
CA GLY A 299 5.14 -0.65 -20.09
C GLY A 299 4.50 -0.22 -21.41
N GLN A 300 3.63 0.80 -21.39
CA GLN A 300 2.98 1.33 -22.58
C GLN A 300 4.01 1.91 -23.55
N MET A 301 4.99 2.65 -23.04
CA MET A 301 6.08 3.18 -23.86
C MET A 301 6.92 2.07 -24.48
N ALA A 302 7.27 1.04 -23.71
CA ALA A 302 8.04 -0.09 -24.23
C ALA A 302 7.28 -0.87 -25.31
N LEU A 303 5.97 -1.08 -25.12
CA LEU A 303 5.10 -1.72 -26.11
C LEU A 303 5.00 -0.88 -27.38
N ALA A 304 4.64 0.39 -27.25
CA ALA A 304 4.48 1.31 -28.39
C ALA A 304 5.78 1.47 -29.19
N PHE A 305 6.93 1.55 -28.51
CA PHE A 305 8.24 1.59 -29.14
C PHE A 305 8.53 0.30 -29.92
N THR A 306 8.32 -0.85 -29.28
CA THR A 306 8.58 -2.17 -29.89
C THR A 306 7.71 -2.37 -31.11
N ASP A 307 6.41 -2.08 -31.02
CA ASP A 307 5.47 -2.22 -32.13
C ASP A 307 5.86 -1.31 -33.30
N ALA A 308 6.04 -0.02 -33.04
CA ALA A 308 6.34 0.95 -34.09
C ALA A 308 7.65 0.61 -34.81
N PHE A 309 8.67 0.25 -34.02
CA PHE A 309 9.97 -0.11 -34.58
C PHE A 309 9.90 -1.42 -35.38
N ASN A 310 9.26 -2.46 -34.84
CA ASN A 310 9.15 -3.75 -35.54
C ASN A 310 8.32 -3.65 -36.81
N ASN A 311 7.20 -2.91 -36.78
CA ASN A 311 6.35 -2.70 -37.95
C ASN A 311 7.13 -2.00 -39.08
N GLN A 312 7.91 -0.97 -38.74
CA GLN A 312 8.75 -0.29 -39.71
C GLN A 312 9.94 -1.16 -40.17
N HIS A 313 10.54 -1.94 -39.27
CA HIS A 313 11.66 -2.82 -39.61
C HIS A 313 11.23 -3.92 -40.60
N LYS A 314 10.03 -4.49 -40.42
CA LYS A 314 9.42 -5.49 -41.33
C LYS A 314 9.09 -4.96 -42.73
N ALA A 315 8.98 -3.64 -42.88
CA ALA A 315 8.75 -3.00 -44.16
C ALA A 315 10.04 -2.86 -45.02
N GLY A 316 11.22 -3.12 -44.43
CA GLY A 316 12.50 -3.02 -45.13
C GLY A 316 13.15 -4.35 -45.48
N PHE A 317 14.33 -4.26 -46.09
CA PHE A 317 15.20 -5.38 -46.47
C PHE A 317 16.58 -5.25 -45.81
N ASP A 318 17.12 -6.39 -45.39
CA ASP A 318 18.44 -6.53 -44.76
C ASP A 318 19.58 -6.64 -45.79
N LEU A 319 20.84 -6.77 -45.33
CA LEU A 319 21.99 -6.89 -46.24
C LEU A 319 22.00 -8.20 -47.06
N ASN A 320 21.22 -9.19 -46.66
CA ASN A 320 21.09 -10.48 -47.34
C ASN A 320 19.89 -10.50 -48.30
N ASN A 321 19.26 -9.35 -48.55
CA ASN A 321 18.03 -9.20 -49.33
C ASN A 321 16.82 -9.93 -48.71
N ALA A 322 16.86 -10.26 -47.42
CA ALA A 322 15.72 -10.82 -46.72
C ALA A 322 14.84 -9.70 -46.17
N GLN A 323 13.53 -9.93 -46.14
CA GLN A 323 12.59 -9.01 -45.51
C GLN A 323 12.86 -8.94 -44.00
N GLY A 324 12.77 -7.74 -43.42
CA GLY A 324 13.01 -7.52 -42.00
C GLY A 324 12.06 -8.33 -41.11
N GLY A 325 12.58 -8.81 -39.98
CA GLY A 325 11.80 -9.47 -38.92
C GLY A 325 11.50 -8.54 -37.74
N ASP A 326 11.09 -9.11 -36.61
CA ASP A 326 11.05 -8.36 -35.34
C ASP A 326 12.48 -7.99 -34.92
N PHE A 327 12.69 -6.71 -34.63
CA PHE A 327 13.96 -6.20 -34.12
C PHE A 327 14.01 -6.28 -32.59
N PHE A 328 12.92 -5.89 -31.94
CA PHE A 328 12.72 -5.96 -30.50
C PHE A 328 11.70 -7.02 -30.15
N GLY A 329 11.81 -7.60 -28.97
CA GLY A 329 10.77 -8.37 -28.33
C GLY A 329 10.39 -7.74 -27.01
N VAL A 330 9.15 -7.94 -26.62
CA VAL A 330 8.65 -7.65 -25.28
C VAL A 330 8.16 -8.93 -24.65
N GLY A 331 8.03 -8.91 -23.32
CA GLY A 331 7.72 -10.12 -22.59
C GLY A 331 6.36 -10.72 -22.91
N SER A 332 6.36 -12.05 -22.92
CA SER A 332 5.21 -12.92 -23.09
C SER A 332 5.33 -14.05 -22.09
N SER A 333 4.96 -13.82 -20.83
CA SER A 333 4.66 -14.90 -19.88
C SER A 333 4.22 -14.30 -18.54
N VAL A 334 2.97 -14.50 -18.17
CA VAL A 334 2.62 -14.83 -16.78
C VAL A 334 1.61 -15.96 -16.87
N THR A 335 2.03 -17.17 -16.48
CA THR A 335 1.10 -18.25 -16.19
C THR A 335 0.32 -17.88 -14.95
N LEU A 336 -1.00 -17.94 -15.01
CA LEU A 336 -1.84 -17.49 -13.90
C LEU A 336 -2.35 -18.66 -13.12
N LYS A 337 -1.85 -18.71 -11.89
CA LYS A 337 -2.34 -19.54 -10.81
C LYS A 337 -3.63 -18.92 -10.29
N SER A 338 -4.71 -19.70 -10.25
CA SER A 338 -5.93 -19.28 -9.57
C SER A 338 -5.62 -18.93 -8.11
N ALA A 339 -6.23 -17.86 -7.58
CA ALA A 339 -6.11 -17.44 -6.19
C ALA A 339 -6.54 -18.51 -5.16
N LYS A 340 -7.08 -19.66 -5.61
CA LYS A 340 -7.48 -20.82 -4.80
C LYS A 340 -6.57 -22.04 -4.90
N ASN A 341 -5.51 -21.99 -5.71
CA ASN A 341 -4.53 -23.08 -5.73
C ASN A 341 -3.82 -23.08 -4.36
N THR A 342 -4.00 -24.14 -3.59
CA THR A 342 -3.45 -24.27 -2.21
C THR A 342 -2.01 -24.76 -2.21
N SER A 343 -1.48 -25.11 -3.37
CA SER A 343 -0.22 -25.79 -3.57
C SER A 343 0.91 -24.82 -3.93
N ALA A 344 2.17 -25.27 -3.84
CA ALA A 344 3.33 -24.49 -4.30
C ALA A 344 3.62 -24.69 -5.81
N ALA A 345 2.71 -25.34 -6.55
CA ALA A 345 2.92 -25.61 -7.97
C ALA A 345 2.94 -24.31 -8.80
N GLU A 346 3.93 -24.25 -9.67
CA GLU A 346 4.18 -23.19 -10.66
C GLU A 346 4.41 -23.85 -12.02
N LEU A 347 3.92 -23.21 -13.08
CA LEU A 347 4.09 -23.66 -14.45
C LEU A 347 5.02 -22.70 -15.20
N THR A 348 6.09 -23.25 -15.76
CA THR A 348 7.05 -22.54 -16.61
C THR A 348 6.92 -23.07 -18.03
N SER A 349 6.78 -22.20 -19.01
CA SER A 349 6.65 -22.61 -20.42
C SER A 349 7.56 -21.77 -21.32
N SER A 350 7.88 -22.35 -22.47
CA SER A 350 8.41 -21.65 -23.63
C SER A 350 7.41 -21.83 -24.78
N TYR A 351 6.99 -20.70 -25.37
CA TYR A 351 6.23 -20.51 -26.63
C TYR A 351 5.18 -21.56 -27.03
N LEU A 352 3.94 -21.12 -27.16
CA LEU A 352 2.75 -21.91 -27.47
C LEU A 352 1.88 -21.12 -28.45
N SER A 353 1.59 -21.72 -29.60
CA SER A 353 0.75 -21.12 -30.65
C SER A 353 -0.72 -20.97 -30.27
N ASP A 354 -1.16 -21.54 -29.15
CA ASP A 354 -2.56 -21.57 -28.70
C ASP A 354 -2.67 -21.37 -27.16
N THR A 355 -3.89 -21.17 -26.67
CA THR A 355 -4.23 -21.08 -25.24
C THR A 355 -4.65 -22.44 -24.70
N TYR A 356 -4.18 -22.76 -23.50
CA TYR A 356 -4.44 -24.01 -22.81
C TYR A 356 -4.88 -23.74 -21.36
N SER A 357 -5.93 -24.42 -20.90
CA SER A 357 -6.29 -24.53 -19.49
C SER A 357 -5.80 -25.86 -18.95
N LEU A 358 -5.04 -25.83 -17.86
CA LEU A 358 -4.45 -26.99 -17.22
C LEU A 358 -5.06 -27.18 -15.84
N GLN A 359 -5.63 -28.34 -15.58
CA GLN A 359 -6.20 -28.68 -14.28
C GLN A 359 -5.58 -29.97 -13.73
N TYR A 360 -5.13 -29.93 -12.48
CA TYR A 360 -4.63 -31.08 -11.76
C TYR A 360 -5.72 -31.71 -10.90
N ASN A 361 -6.09 -32.96 -11.18
CA ASN A 361 -7.16 -33.66 -10.44
C ASN A 361 -6.65 -34.43 -9.20
N GLY A 362 -5.35 -34.34 -8.88
CA GLY A 362 -4.70 -35.09 -7.80
C GLY A 362 -3.90 -36.31 -8.28
N THR A 363 -4.15 -36.79 -9.50
CA THR A 363 -3.42 -37.92 -10.12
C THR A 363 -2.85 -37.61 -11.50
N SER A 364 -3.50 -36.73 -12.26
CA SER A 364 -3.13 -36.40 -13.63
C SER A 364 -3.45 -34.94 -13.95
N TRP A 365 -2.73 -34.39 -14.91
CA TRP A 365 -3.07 -33.11 -15.53
C TRP A 365 -4.04 -33.35 -16.68
N SER A 366 -5.06 -32.51 -16.76
CA SER A 366 -5.91 -32.38 -17.94
C SER A 366 -5.59 -31.05 -18.61
N VAL A 367 -5.44 -31.07 -19.94
CA VAL A 367 -5.11 -29.90 -20.73
C VAL A 367 -6.23 -29.65 -21.72
N THR A 368 -6.82 -28.46 -21.71
CA THR A 368 -7.94 -28.06 -22.57
C THR A 368 -7.51 -26.91 -23.46
N ARG A 369 -7.66 -27.05 -24.78
CA ARG A 369 -7.35 -26.01 -25.76
C ARG A 369 -8.38 -24.87 -25.73
N SER A 370 -8.06 -23.79 -26.44
CA SER A 370 -8.92 -22.60 -26.57
C SER A 370 -10.28 -22.89 -27.20
N ASP A 371 -10.39 -23.93 -28.04
CA ASP A 371 -11.62 -24.39 -28.68
C ASP A 371 -12.48 -25.32 -27.79
N GLY A 372 -12.05 -25.56 -26.55
CA GLY A 372 -12.73 -26.44 -25.59
C GLY A 372 -12.40 -27.93 -25.75
N THR A 373 -11.58 -28.32 -26.73
CA THR A 373 -11.14 -29.71 -26.87
C THR A 373 -10.04 -30.05 -25.88
N THR A 374 -10.03 -31.28 -25.36
CA THR A 374 -8.94 -31.74 -24.50
C THR A 374 -7.73 -32.15 -25.34
N ALA A 375 -6.55 -31.69 -24.97
CA ALA A 375 -5.27 -32.16 -25.48
C ALA A 375 -4.77 -33.36 -24.67
N SER A 376 -4.24 -34.37 -25.36
CA SER A 376 -3.54 -35.45 -24.67
C SER A 376 -2.27 -34.91 -24.04
N SER A 377 -2.14 -35.09 -22.73
CA SER A 377 -0.97 -34.66 -21.97
C SER A 377 -0.28 -35.83 -21.27
N THR A 378 1.04 -35.86 -21.32
CA THR A 378 1.88 -36.86 -20.66
C THR A 378 2.81 -36.19 -19.67
N LEU A 379 2.80 -36.64 -18.42
CA LEU A 379 3.72 -36.16 -17.39
C LEU A 379 4.96 -37.05 -17.35
N SER A 380 6.14 -36.47 -17.51
CA SER A 380 7.44 -37.14 -17.37
C SER A 380 8.35 -36.33 -16.45
N GLY A 381 8.51 -36.78 -15.20
CA GLY A 381 9.21 -36.02 -14.16
C GLY A 381 8.47 -34.71 -13.86
N SER A 382 9.18 -33.58 -13.90
CA SER A 382 8.61 -32.24 -13.81
C SER A 382 8.13 -31.67 -15.15
N GLY A 383 8.24 -32.42 -16.26
CA GLY A 383 7.81 -31.95 -17.58
C GLY A 383 6.43 -32.46 -17.94
N LEU A 384 5.47 -31.57 -18.21
CA LEU A 384 4.17 -31.92 -18.77
C LEU A 384 4.16 -31.62 -20.27
N THR A 385 4.01 -32.66 -21.08
CA THR A 385 4.05 -32.58 -22.55
C THR A 385 2.67 -32.73 -23.16
N PHE A 386 2.27 -31.84 -24.06
CA PHE A 386 1.01 -31.89 -24.81
C PHE A 386 1.18 -31.12 -26.14
N ASP A 387 0.50 -31.55 -27.20
CA ASP A 387 0.53 -30.91 -28.53
C ASP A 387 1.92 -30.56 -29.08
N GLY A 388 2.93 -31.37 -28.74
CA GLY A 388 4.32 -31.19 -29.17
C GLY A 388 5.13 -30.19 -28.34
N PHE A 389 4.58 -29.67 -27.25
CA PHE A 389 5.25 -28.75 -26.32
C PHE A 389 5.44 -29.40 -24.96
N THR A 390 6.46 -28.94 -24.21
CA THR A 390 6.71 -29.39 -22.84
C THR A 390 6.81 -28.18 -21.93
N ILE A 391 6.01 -28.18 -20.85
CA ILE A 391 6.07 -27.16 -19.80
C ILE A 391 6.69 -27.76 -18.54
N GLY A 392 7.48 -26.96 -17.81
CA GLY A 392 8.03 -27.34 -16.53
C GLY A 392 7.06 -27.04 -15.39
N ILE A 393 6.84 -28.02 -14.52
CA ILE A 393 6.10 -27.91 -13.28
C ILE A 393 7.13 -27.86 -12.15
N SER A 394 7.13 -26.80 -11.35
CA SER A 394 7.90 -26.75 -10.11
C SER A 394 6.97 -26.67 -8.91
N GLY A 395 7.30 -27.36 -7.82
CA GLY A 395 6.41 -27.50 -6.65
C GLY A 395 5.37 -28.62 -6.80
N ALA A 396 4.80 -29.05 -5.67
CA ALA A 396 3.74 -30.08 -5.67
C ALA A 396 2.39 -29.41 -5.97
N ALA A 397 1.62 -29.97 -6.91
CA ALA A 397 0.26 -29.53 -7.23
C ALA A 397 -0.78 -30.21 -6.31
N ALA A 398 -1.84 -29.50 -5.96
CA ALA A 398 -2.98 -30.02 -5.18
C ALA A 398 -4.17 -30.29 -6.10
N SER A 399 -5.01 -31.26 -5.72
CA SER A 399 -6.24 -31.56 -6.47
C SER A 399 -7.12 -30.30 -6.54
N GLY A 400 -7.58 -29.95 -7.74
CA GLY A 400 -8.36 -28.75 -8.02
C GLY A 400 -7.52 -27.56 -8.51
N ASP A 401 -6.19 -27.64 -8.47
CA ASP A 401 -5.34 -26.58 -9.00
C ASP A 401 -5.61 -26.38 -10.49
N THR A 402 -5.82 -25.12 -10.87
CA THR A 402 -6.09 -24.74 -12.26
C THR A 402 -5.14 -23.63 -12.68
N PHE A 403 -4.64 -23.73 -13.92
CA PHE A 403 -3.70 -22.80 -14.52
C PHE A 403 -4.11 -22.49 -15.95
N SER A 404 -4.10 -21.21 -16.32
CA SER A 404 -4.30 -20.79 -17.72
C SER A 404 -2.95 -20.45 -18.35
N LEU A 405 -2.73 -20.91 -19.57
CA LEU A 405 -1.47 -20.82 -20.28
C LEU A 405 -1.67 -20.34 -21.72
N LYS A 406 -1.09 -19.20 -22.10
CA LYS A 406 -0.99 -18.72 -23.49
C LYS A 406 0.38 -18.12 -23.71
N VAL A 407 1.03 -18.40 -24.84
CA VAL A 407 2.33 -17.78 -25.17
C VAL A 407 2.39 -17.31 -26.62
N SER A 408 1.75 -16.16 -26.89
CA SER A 408 1.96 -15.41 -28.13
C SER A 408 2.87 -14.18 -27.87
N PRO A 409 3.61 -13.68 -28.89
CA PRO A 409 4.42 -12.48 -28.74
C PRO A 409 3.56 -11.26 -28.33
N GLY A 410 4.01 -10.51 -27.31
CA GLY A 410 3.50 -9.16 -27.05
C GLY A 410 2.32 -9.01 -26.09
N GLN A 411 2.29 -9.74 -24.96
CA GLN A 411 1.11 -9.72 -24.08
C GLN A 411 1.40 -9.56 -22.57
N SER A 412 0.70 -8.55 -22.05
CA SER A 412 0.10 -8.32 -20.73
C SER A 412 -0.12 -9.54 -19.83
N SER A 413 0.00 -9.34 -18.51
CA SER A 413 -0.46 -10.32 -17.51
C SER A 413 -1.95 -10.14 -17.21
N ILE A 414 -2.65 -11.22 -16.88
CA ILE A 414 -3.96 -11.17 -16.23
C ILE A 414 -3.73 -11.64 -14.77
N SER A 415 -4.72 -11.66 -13.90
CA SER A 415 -4.76 -12.43 -12.67
C SER A 415 -6.22 -12.77 -12.41
N GLN A 416 -6.54 -13.94 -11.89
CA GLN A 416 -7.91 -14.42 -11.77
C GLN A 416 -8.25 -14.81 -10.32
N THR A 417 -9.41 -14.33 -9.88
CA THR A 417 -10.06 -14.66 -8.62
C THR A 417 -11.34 -15.42 -8.89
N ALA A 418 -11.32 -16.73 -8.66
CA ALA A 418 -12.46 -17.60 -8.95
C ALA A 418 -13.19 -18.07 -7.68
N PRO A 419 -14.53 -18.12 -7.66
CA PRO A 419 -15.29 -18.90 -6.68
C PRO A 419 -14.97 -20.40 -6.78
N THR A 420 -15.30 -21.17 -5.73
CA THR A 420 -14.88 -22.57 -5.60
C THR A 420 -15.68 -23.39 -6.60
N GLY A 421 -15.01 -24.17 -7.47
CA GLY A 421 -15.67 -24.93 -8.54
C GLY A 421 -15.83 -24.21 -9.88
N THR A 422 -15.23 -23.04 -10.08
CA THR A 422 -15.18 -22.42 -11.42
C THR A 422 -14.30 -23.23 -12.37
N THR A 423 -14.69 -23.30 -13.64
CA THR A 423 -13.90 -23.90 -14.73
C THR A 423 -13.39 -22.84 -15.70
N SER A 424 -13.74 -21.57 -15.47
CA SER A 424 -13.35 -20.46 -16.31
C SER A 424 -11.87 -20.15 -16.25
N ALA A 425 -11.34 -19.75 -17.39
CA ALA A 425 -9.99 -19.23 -17.51
C ALA A 425 -10.01 -18.05 -18.48
N ALA A 426 -9.13 -17.07 -18.26
CA ALA A 426 -9.00 -15.94 -19.16
C ALA A 426 -7.64 -15.93 -19.87
N SER A 427 -7.63 -15.42 -21.09
CA SER A 427 -6.43 -15.11 -21.84
C SER A 427 -6.57 -13.75 -22.51
N LEU A 428 -5.49 -12.96 -22.52
CA LEU A 428 -5.51 -11.69 -23.21
C LEU A 428 -5.06 -11.91 -24.66
N SER A 429 -5.51 -11.02 -25.53
CA SER A 429 -4.96 -10.71 -26.84
C SER A 429 -5.07 -9.22 -27.08
N ARG A 430 -4.24 -8.69 -27.98
CA ARG A 430 -4.46 -7.35 -28.49
C ARG A 430 -5.62 -7.39 -29.47
N ASN A 431 -6.54 -6.45 -29.34
CA ASN A 431 -7.62 -6.28 -30.28
C ASN A 431 -7.28 -5.15 -31.26
N ASP A 432 -7.01 -5.52 -32.50
CA ASP A 432 -6.68 -4.62 -33.61
C ASP A 432 -5.42 -3.75 -33.38
N ASN A 433 -5.17 -2.82 -34.31
CA ASN A 433 -4.11 -1.80 -34.22
C ASN A 433 -4.40 -0.70 -33.16
N ASN A 434 -5.33 -0.92 -32.24
CA ASN A 434 -5.66 0.05 -31.20
C ASN A 434 -4.62 0.02 -30.06
N TYR A 435 -4.38 1.19 -29.48
CA TYR A 435 -3.43 1.35 -28.38
C TYR A 435 -4.02 0.83 -27.07
N ILE A 436 -3.23 0.06 -26.34
CA ILE A 436 -3.54 -0.30 -24.95
C ILE A 436 -3.27 0.91 -24.07
N LYS A 437 -4.22 1.29 -23.21
CA LYS A 437 -4.01 2.37 -22.23
C LYS A 437 -3.04 1.95 -21.13
N ALA A 438 -2.31 2.93 -20.58
CA ALA A 438 -1.48 2.74 -19.39
C ALA A 438 -2.34 2.55 -18.12
N SER A 439 -2.97 1.38 -18.00
CA SER A 439 -3.78 1.01 -16.84
C SER A 439 -3.85 -0.50 -16.66
N ASP A 440 -4.14 -0.89 -15.42
CA ASP A 440 -4.74 -2.18 -15.10
C ASP A 440 -6.27 -2.06 -15.13
N TYR A 441 -6.96 -3.20 -15.14
CA TYR A 441 -8.42 -3.27 -15.21
C TYR A 441 -8.94 -4.32 -14.26
N SER A 442 -10.09 -4.06 -13.65
CA SER A 442 -10.89 -5.05 -12.95
C SER A 442 -12.05 -5.45 -13.84
N VAL A 443 -12.13 -6.73 -14.20
CA VAL A 443 -13.18 -7.32 -15.03
C VAL A 443 -13.94 -8.32 -14.17
N THR A 444 -15.21 -8.06 -13.88
CA THR A 444 -16.03 -8.91 -13.00
C THR A 444 -17.21 -9.49 -13.77
N PHE A 445 -17.44 -10.80 -13.66
CA PHE A 445 -18.67 -11.42 -14.14
C PHE A 445 -19.79 -11.18 -13.13
N VAL A 446 -20.79 -10.40 -13.50
CA VAL A 446 -21.91 -10.06 -12.61
C VAL A 446 -23.01 -11.12 -12.69
N GLY A 447 -23.22 -11.72 -13.87
CA GLY A 447 -24.24 -12.74 -14.09
C GLY A 447 -25.69 -12.23 -13.91
N PRO A 448 -26.71 -13.09 -14.05
CA PRO A 448 -26.64 -14.47 -14.53
C PRO A 448 -26.50 -14.56 -16.06
N SER A 449 -26.77 -13.49 -16.81
CA SER A 449 -26.61 -13.47 -18.27
C SER A 449 -25.14 -13.55 -18.66
N ALA A 450 -24.82 -14.37 -19.67
CA ALA A 450 -23.44 -14.60 -20.12
C ALA A 450 -22.71 -13.33 -20.62
N ASN A 451 -23.46 -12.27 -20.96
CA ASN A 451 -22.95 -10.97 -21.39
C ASN A 451 -22.94 -9.90 -20.27
N ASN A 452 -23.33 -10.25 -19.03
CA ASN A 452 -23.32 -9.29 -17.93
C ASN A 452 -21.94 -9.21 -17.26
N TRP A 453 -21.13 -8.27 -17.75
CA TRP A 453 -19.76 -8.03 -17.29
C TRP A 453 -19.59 -6.60 -16.84
N SER A 454 -18.86 -6.42 -15.74
CA SER A 454 -18.37 -5.13 -15.28
C SER A 454 -16.90 -4.97 -15.66
N VAL A 455 -16.54 -3.93 -16.40
CA VAL A 455 -15.14 -3.62 -16.76
C VAL A 455 -14.79 -2.25 -16.21
N LYS A 456 -13.80 -2.19 -15.30
CA LYS A 456 -13.34 -0.94 -14.68
C LYS A 456 -11.87 -0.70 -14.95
N ARG A 457 -11.53 0.47 -15.48
CA ARG A 457 -10.14 0.93 -15.60
C ARG A 457 -9.65 1.45 -14.26
N LEU A 458 -8.50 0.96 -13.78
CA LEU A 458 -8.01 1.27 -12.43
C LEU A 458 -7.24 2.59 -12.33
N SER A 459 -6.66 3.10 -13.42
CA SER A 459 -5.91 4.36 -13.41
C SER A 459 -6.77 5.61 -13.17
N ASP A 460 -8.00 5.62 -13.69
CA ASP A 460 -8.94 6.74 -13.62
C ASP A 460 -10.30 6.36 -13.00
N GLY A 461 -10.52 5.07 -12.71
CA GLY A 461 -11.76 4.56 -12.17
C GLY A 461 -12.91 4.49 -13.19
N ALA A 462 -12.65 4.72 -14.48
CA ALA A 462 -13.67 4.73 -15.51
C ALA A 462 -14.37 3.37 -15.62
N ASP A 463 -15.70 3.41 -15.64
CA ASP A 463 -16.53 2.25 -15.93
C ASP A 463 -16.65 2.11 -17.46
N LEU A 464 -16.12 1.01 -17.98
CA LEU A 464 -16.09 0.65 -19.39
C LEU A 464 -17.14 -0.42 -19.72
N SER A 465 -17.99 -0.81 -18.78
CA SER A 465 -18.96 -1.91 -18.96
C SER A 465 -19.90 -1.67 -20.15
N SER A 466 -20.29 -0.42 -20.40
CA SER A 466 -21.14 -0.06 -21.54
C SER A 466 -20.40 0.08 -22.87
N SER A 467 -19.08 0.29 -22.85
CA SER A 467 -18.25 0.43 -24.06
C SER A 467 -17.50 -0.86 -24.41
N ALA A 468 -17.39 -1.79 -23.46
CA ALA A 468 -16.85 -3.12 -23.68
C ALA A 468 -17.76 -3.89 -24.64
N THR A 469 -17.18 -4.39 -25.73
CA THR A 469 -17.93 -5.19 -26.70
C THR A 469 -17.84 -6.65 -26.31
N TYR A 470 -19.00 -7.27 -26.08
CA TYR A 470 -19.11 -8.71 -25.86
C TYR A 470 -19.34 -9.41 -27.20
N THR A 471 -18.48 -10.38 -27.50
CA THR A 471 -18.64 -11.27 -28.65
C THR A 471 -18.83 -12.69 -28.15
N ALA A 472 -20.03 -13.25 -28.37
CA ALA A 472 -20.27 -14.67 -28.16
C ALA A 472 -19.65 -15.44 -29.31
N ALA A 473 -18.82 -16.45 -29.03
CA ALA A 473 -18.51 -17.45 -30.04
C ALA A 473 -19.80 -18.23 -30.34
N SER A 474 -20.16 -18.34 -31.62
CA SER A 474 -21.34 -19.08 -32.06
C SER A 474 -21.23 -20.55 -31.65
N GLY A 475 -22.04 -20.99 -30.69
CA GLY A 475 -22.29 -22.41 -30.39
C GLY A 475 -21.50 -23.04 -29.22
N SER A 476 -20.49 -22.36 -28.66
CA SER A 476 -19.75 -22.84 -27.49
C SER A 476 -19.13 -21.65 -26.73
N THR A 477 -19.20 -21.61 -25.40
CA THR A 477 -18.23 -20.86 -24.57
C THR A 477 -16.81 -21.17 -25.08
N PRO A 478 -15.93 -20.20 -25.40
CA PRO A 478 -15.70 -18.93 -24.68
C PRO A 478 -16.43 -17.67 -25.19
N ALA A 479 -16.53 -16.68 -24.29
CA ALA A 479 -16.88 -15.30 -24.61
C ALA A 479 -15.62 -14.43 -24.74
N SER A 480 -15.57 -13.48 -25.68
CA SER A 480 -14.51 -12.46 -25.71
C SER A 480 -15.05 -11.09 -25.34
N LEU A 481 -14.36 -10.41 -24.43
CA LEU A 481 -14.58 -9.00 -24.07
C LEU A 481 -13.53 -8.12 -24.74
N ILE A 482 -13.96 -7.11 -25.48
CA ILE A 482 -13.07 -6.17 -26.15
C ILE A 482 -13.20 -4.79 -25.50
N PHE A 483 -12.09 -4.25 -25.02
CA PHE A 483 -12.02 -2.92 -24.41
C PHE A 483 -10.59 -2.37 -24.47
N ASP A 484 -10.44 -1.07 -24.68
CA ASP A 484 -9.14 -0.36 -24.68
C ASP A 484 -8.02 -1.04 -25.50
N GLY A 485 -8.34 -1.52 -26.70
CA GLY A 485 -7.36 -2.18 -27.59
C GLY A 485 -6.95 -3.58 -27.13
N MET A 486 -7.64 -4.15 -26.16
CA MET A 486 -7.44 -5.51 -25.67
C MET A 486 -8.67 -6.36 -25.94
N LYS A 487 -8.44 -7.66 -26.13
CA LYS A 487 -9.44 -8.71 -26.23
C LYS A 487 -9.15 -9.73 -25.13
N LEU A 488 -10.07 -9.86 -24.19
CA LEU A 488 -10.03 -10.85 -23.12
C LEU A 488 -10.91 -12.03 -23.51
N ASP A 489 -10.28 -13.15 -23.85
CA ASP A 489 -10.96 -14.42 -24.15
C ASP A 489 -11.18 -15.19 -22.85
N ILE A 490 -12.44 -15.54 -22.57
CA ILE A 490 -12.85 -16.23 -21.34
C ILE A 490 -13.42 -17.59 -21.70
N THR A 491 -12.66 -18.65 -21.42
CA THR A 491 -13.09 -20.05 -21.54
C THR A 491 -13.79 -20.51 -20.27
N GLY A 492 -14.46 -21.68 -20.34
CA GLY A 492 -15.22 -22.24 -19.23
C GLY A 492 -16.49 -21.46 -18.85
N THR A 493 -17.05 -21.77 -17.68
CA THR A 493 -18.25 -21.08 -17.15
C THR A 493 -17.86 -20.23 -15.95
N PRO A 494 -17.83 -18.89 -16.07
CA PRO A 494 -17.55 -18.02 -14.93
C PRO A 494 -18.71 -18.03 -13.94
N LEU A 495 -18.38 -17.96 -12.66
CA LEU A 495 -19.35 -17.88 -11.57
C LEU A 495 -19.63 -16.40 -11.22
N ALA A 496 -20.82 -16.12 -10.69
CA ALA A 496 -21.16 -14.76 -10.26
C ALA A 496 -20.10 -14.22 -9.29
N ASP A 497 -19.77 -12.94 -9.45
CA ASP A 497 -18.74 -12.19 -8.72
C ASP A 497 -17.29 -12.65 -8.97
N GLU A 498 -17.07 -13.50 -9.96
CA GLU A 498 -15.73 -13.86 -10.42
C GLU A 498 -15.01 -12.65 -11.04
N GLN A 499 -13.78 -12.39 -10.59
CA GLN A 499 -13.03 -11.21 -11.00
C GLN A 499 -11.70 -11.56 -11.64
N PHE A 500 -11.34 -10.79 -12.67
CA PHE A 500 -10.06 -10.82 -13.36
C PHE A 500 -9.39 -9.44 -13.25
N THR A 501 -8.14 -9.41 -12.81
CA THR A 501 -7.29 -8.23 -12.90
C THR A 501 -6.48 -8.29 -14.18
N VAL A 502 -6.75 -7.43 -15.15
CA VAL A 502 -6.04 -7.40 -16.43
C VAL A 502 -4.96 -6.32 -16.40
N LYS A 503 -3.70 -6.69 -16.61
CA LYS A 503 -2.52 -5.79 -16.59
C LYS A 503 -1.97 -5.63 -18.01
N GLY A 504 -2.62 -4.77 -18.79
CA GLY A 504 -2.40 -4.59 -20.22
C GLY A 504 -0.95 -4.27 -20.63
N VAL A 505 -0.21 -3.54 -19.81
CA VAL A 505 1.13 -3.08 -20.18
C VAL A 505 2.18 -3.25 -19.09
N ARG A 506 1.76 -3.45 -17.83
CA ARG A 506 2.60 -3.43 -16.64
C ARG A 506 3.86 -4.30 -16.70
N ASP A 507 3.76 -5.51 -17.24
CA ASP A 507 4.84 -6.51 -17.21
C ASP A 507 5.51 -6.72 -18.58
N VAL A 508 5.19 -5.88 -19.56
CA VAL A 508 5.73 -5.94 -20.94
C VAL A 508 7.27 -5.85 -20.95
N VAL A 509 7.84 -5.09 -20.02
CA VAL A 509 9.30 -4.83 -19.97
C VAL A 509 10.10 -6.01 -19.43
N VAL A 510 9.50 -6.88 -18.60
CA VAL A 510 10.21 -7.94 -17.84
C VAL A 510 11.06 -8.82 -18.76
N ASN A 511 10.52 -9.26 -19.89
CA ASN A 511 11.24 -10.05 -20.88
C ASN A 511 11.52 -9.30 -22.19
N MET A 512 11.66 -7.97 -22.13
CA MET A 512 12.09 -7.17 -23.28
C MET A 512 13.47 -7.62 -23.78
N SER A 513 13.67 -7.68 -25.09
CA SER A 513 14.92 -8.19 -25.69
C SER A 513 15.18 -7.54 -27.05
N VAL A 514 16.44 -7.54 -27.49
CA VAL A 514 16.74 -7.40 -28.92
C VAL A 514 16.68 -8.80 -29.55
N LYS A 515 15.92 -8.95 -30.64
CA LYS A 515 15.67 -10.23 -31.31
C LYS A 515 16.69 -10.55 -32.40
N ILE A 516 17.29 -9.52 -33.00
CA ILE A 516 18.40 -9.70 -33.93
C ILE A 516 19.73 -9.81 -33.19
N THR A 517 20.54 -10.80 -33.55
CA THR A 517 21.89 -11.01 -33.00
C THR A 517 23.00 -10.70 -34.01
N ASP A 518 22.64 -10.63 -35.30
CA ASP A 518 23.53 -10.30 -36.41
C ASP A 518 23.16 -8.92 -36.95
N SER A 519 24.15 -8.03 -37.03
CA SER A 519 23.99 -6.65 -37.51
C SER A 519 23.69 -6.58 -39.02
N SER A 520 23.96 -7.65 -39.78
CA SER A 520 23.57 -7.78 -41.18
C SER A 520 22.04 -7.82 -41.38
N LYS A 521 21.31 -8.30 -40.36
CA LYS A 521 19.84 -8.45 -40.36
C LYS A 521 19.08 -7.16 -40.08
N ILE A 522 19.77 -6.03 -39.89
CA ILE A 522 19.12 -4.72 -39.77
C ILE A 522 18.57 -4.34 -41.14
N ALA A 523 17.25 -4.31 -41.26
CA ALA A 523 16.52 -4.02 -42.49
C ALA A 523 16.53 -2.52 -42.81
N ALA A 524 17.65 -2.02 -43.35
CA ALA A 524 17.87 -0.59 -43.60
C ALA A 524 17.37 -0.12 -44.98
N ALA A 525 17.28 -1.03 -45.95
CA ALA A 525 16.82 -0.73 -47.31
C ALA A 525 15.28 -0.72 -47.36
N GLY A 526 14.68 0.19 -48.14
CA GLY A 526 13.22 0.29 -48.30
C GLY A 526 12.69 -0.45 -49.52
N ALA A 527 13.56 -0.88 -50.42
CA ALA A 527 13.24 -1.80 -51.50
C ALA A 527 14.17 -3.02 -51.48
N SER A 528 13.76 -4.09 -52.18
CA SER A 528 14.63 -5.24 -52.36
C SER A 528 15.94 -4.80 -53.04
N LEU A 529 17.06 -5.35 -52.60
CA LEU A 529 18.40 -5.02 -53.08
C LEU A 529 18.59 -5.24 -54.59
N THR A 530 17.72 -6.03 -55.21
CA THR A 530 17.73 -6.33 -56.65
C THR A 530 16.76 -5.46 -57.48
N SER A 531 15.97 -4.60 -56.85
CA SER A 531 15.01 -3.71 -57.52
C SER A 531 15.67 -2.44 -58.07
N ALA A 532 15.09 -1.84 -59.11
CA ALA A 532 15.55 -0.56 -59.64
C ALA A 532 15.43 0.55 -58.56
N GLY A 533 16.56 1.14 -58.16
CA GLY A 533 16.64 2.11 -57.05
C GLY A 533 16.92 1.48 -55.67
N GLY A 534 17.00 0.16 -55.58
CA GLY A 534 17.49 -0.57 -54.40
C GLY A 534 19.01 -0.75 -54.42
N GLY A 535 19.55 -1.33 -53.34
CA GLY A 535 20.97 -1.68 -53.23
C GLY A 535 21.44 -1.71 -51.78
N VAL A 536 22.62 -2.27 -51.52
CA VAL A 536 23.16 -2.42 -50.15
C VAL A 536 23.36 -1.10 -49.41
N SER A 537 23.45 0.01 -50.15
CA SER A 537 23.54 1.37 -49.63
C SER A 537 22.19 2.09 -49.56
N ASP A 538 21.08 1.45 -49.91
CA ASP A 538 19.74 1.99 -49.65
C ASP A 538 19.54 2.15 -48.13
N ASN A 539 19.03 3.31 -47.75
CA ASN A 539 18.84 3.75 -46.37
C ASN A 539 17.43 4.30 -46.13
N THR A 540 16.52 4.13 -47.09
CA THR A 540 15.17 4.69 -47.03
C THR A 540 14.38 4.12 -45.84
N ASN A 541 14.48 2.82 -45.55
CA ASN A 541 13.86 2.25 -44.35
C ASN A 541 14.58 2.70 -43.06
N ALA A 542 15.90 2.84 -43.06
CA ALA A 542 16.65 3.38 -41.92
C ALA A 542 16.22 4.82 -41.58
N LYS A 543 15.92 5.65 -42.59
CA LYS A 543 15.35 6.99 -42.40
C LYS A 543 13.92 6.92 -41.83
N ALA A 544 13.10 5.98 -42.31
CA ALA A 544 11.76 5.77 -41.75
C ALA A 544 11.81 5.31 -40.28
N LEU A 545 12.75 4.43 -39.93
CA LEU A 545 13.02 4.05 -38.54
C LEU A 545 13.49 5.26 -37.71
N LEU A 546 14.36 6.11 -38.26
CA LEU A 546 14.81 7.35 -37.58
C LEU A 546 13.64 8.31 -37.31
N ASN A 547 12.71 8.44 -38.26
CA ASN A 547 11.52 9.29 -38.10
C ASN A 547 10.60 8.84 -36.95
N LEU A 548 10.72 7.61 -36.46
CA LEU A 548 10.00 7.16 -35.27
C LEU A 548 10.40 7.92 -33.99
N GLN A 549 11.55 8.60 -33.98
CA GLN A 549 11.97 9.43 -32.86
C GLN A 549 10.95 10.54 -32.53
N THR A 550 10.36 11.13 -33.56
CA THR A 550 9.41 12.23 -33.44
C THR A 550 7.97 11.81 -33.77
N ALA A 551 7.77 10.61 -34.31
CA ALA A 551 6.46 10.06 -34.58
C ALA A 551 5.64 9.90 -33.29
N LYS A 552 4.34 10.21 -33.38
CA LYS A 552 3.40 10.06 -32.28
C LYS A 552 2.97 8.60 -32.15
N VAL A 553 3.79 7.77 -31.52
CA VAL A 553 3.56 6.32 -31.41
C VAL A 553 2.82 5.93 -30.13
N VAL A 554 2.82 6.79 -29.10
CA VAL A 554 2.08 6.56 -27.86
C VAL A 554 0.69 7.17 -27.99
N GLU A 555 -0.32 6.31 -28.09
CA GLU A 555 -1.73 6.69 -28.29
C GLU A 555 -2.00 7.65 -29.46
N ASN A 556 -1.13 7.72 -30.48
CA ASN A 556 -1.16 8.76 -31.52
C ASN A 556 -1.06 10.21 -31.01
N LYS A 557 -0.63 10.41 -29.75
CA LYS A 557 -0.59 11.73 -29.11
C LYS A 557 0.83 12.26 -28.92
N SER A 558 1.77 11.38 -28.56
CA SER A 558 3.12 11.76 -28.18
C SER A 558 4.17 10.80 -28.75
N SER A 559 5.37 11.32 -28.96
CA SER A 559 6.55 10.49 -29.19
C SER A 559 6.98 9.80 -27.88
N ILE A 560 7.84 8.78 -27.98
CA ILE A 560 8.37 8.08 -26.79
C ILE A 560 9.07 9.05 -25.85
N SER A 561 9.88 9.98 -26.37
CA SER A 561 10.57 10.98 -25.56
C SER A 561 9.62 11.95 -24.87
N GLN A 562 8.53 12.34 -25.54
CA GLN A 562 7.49 13.20 -24.95
C GLN A 562 6.70 12.45 -23.86
N ALA A 563 6.34 11.19 -24.10
CA ALA A 563 5.66 10.34 -23.12
C ALA A 563 6.53 10.14 -21.87
N TYR A 564 7.83 9.88 -22.03
CA TYR A 564 8.75 9.76 -20.91
C TYR A 564 8.91 11.08 -20.16
N ALA A 565 9.05 12.21 -20.87
CA ALA A 565 9.11 13.53 -20.23
C ALA A 565 7.83 13.84 -19.44
N SER A 566 6.65 13.42 -19.92
CA SER A 566 5.39 13.53 -19.18
C SER A 566 5.42 12.70 -17.90
N LEU A 567 5.86 11.44 -17.96
CA LEU A 567 5.99 10.58 -16.78
C LEU A 567 6.91 11.22 -15.72
N VAL A 568 8.09 11.70 -16.14
CA VAL A 568 9.04 12.38 -15.23
C VAL A 568 8.42 13.65 -14.64
N GLY A 569 7.75 14.46 -15.46
CA GLY A 569 7.06 15.67 -15.01
C GLY A 569 5.92 15.39 -14.02
N ASP A 570 5.10 14.37 -14.29
CA ASP A 570 3.98 13.98 -13.43
C ASP A 570 4.47 13.49 -12.07
N ILE A 571 5.52 12.66 -12.04
CA ILE A 571 6.14 12.21 -10.79
C ILE A 571 6.79 13.38 -10.04
N GLY A 572 7.55 14.24 -10.71
CA GLY A 572 8.17 15.41 -10.09
C GLY A 572 7.16 16.37 -9.48
N ASN A 573 6.04 16.62 -10.19
CA ASN A 573 4.94 17.44 -9.69
C ASN A 573 4.27 16.80 -8.45
N LYS A 574 3.92 15.51 -8.53
CA LYS A 574 3.35 14.78 -7.39
C LYS A 574 4.29 14.76 -6.17
N THR A 575 5.60 14.61 -6.38
CA THR A 575 6.61 14.65 -5.32
C THR A 575 6.69 16.03 -4.67
N SER A 576 6.70 17.09 -5.47
CA SER A 576 6.69 18.47 -4.96
C SER A 576 5.44 18.75 -4.12
N THR A 577 4.25 18.37 -4.61
CA THR A 577 2.99 18.50 -3.86
C THR A 577 3.00 17.67 -2.57
N ALA A 578 3.50 16.43 -2.63
CA ALA A 578 3.60 15.56 -1.46
C ALA A 578 4.55 16.15 -0.40
N LYS A 579 5.68 16.73 -0.81
CA LYS A 579 6.64 17.39 0.09
C LYS A 579 6.03 18.57 0.83
N VAL A 580 5.32 19.44 0.10
CA VAL A 580 4.64 20.61 0.69
C VAL A 580 3.56 20.16 1.67
N THR A 581 2.77 19.16 1.28
CA THR A 581 1.70 18.60 2.12
C THR A 581 2.26 17.97 3.39
N ASP A 582 3.31 17.15 3.28
CA ASP A 582 4.01 16.52 4.40
C ASP A 582 4.55 17.57 5.38
N THR A 583 5.25 18.59 4.87
CA THR A 583 5.81 19.68 5.69
C THR A 583 4.70 20.45 6.41
N SER A 584 3.62 20.79 5.71
CA SER A 584 2.47 21.47 6.30
C SER A 584 1.85 20.63 7.41
N GLN A 585 1.64 19.35 7.17
CA GLN A 585 0.98 18.47 8.12
C GLN A 585 1.85 18.21 9.36
N LYS A 586 3.17 18.11 9.22
CA LYS A 586 4.12 18.07 10.34
C LYS A 586 4.06 19.33 11.20
N ASN A 587 3.93 20.51 10.58
CA ASN A 587 3.78 21.77 11.32
C ASN A 587 2.47 21.80 12.13
N VAL A 588 1.36 21.30 11.57
CA VAL A 588 0.08 21.18 12.29
C VAL A 588 0.23 20.23 13.50
N VAL A 589 0.87 19.08 13.32
CA VAL A 589 1.16 18.16 14.43
C VAL A 589 2.02 18.84 15.50
N SER A 590 3.06 19.57 15.11
CA SER A 590 3.90 20.30 16.05
C SER A 590 3.12 21.36 16.84
N GLN A 591 2.25 22.12 16.18
CA GLN A 591 1.43 23.14 16.82
C GLN A 591 0.46 22.52 17.84
N LEU A 592 -0.26 21.47 17.44
CA LEU A 592 -1.20 20.78 18.33
C LEU A 592 -0.49 20.05 19.48
N THR A 593 0.73 19.57 19.25
CA THR A 593 1.56 18.98 20.33
C THR A 593 1.95 20.06 21.35
N THR A 594 2.36 21.25 20.91
CA THR A 594 2.64 22.38 21.81
C THR A 594 1.39 22.82 22.57
N GLU A 595 0.24 22.88 21.90
CA GLU A 595 -1.04 23.21 22.53
C GLU A 595 -1.43 22.17 23.58
N GLN A 596 -1.30 20.88 23.26
CA GLN A 596 -1.49 19.78 24.22
C GLN A 596 -0.55 19.93 25.42
N GLN A 597 0.75 20.17 25.20
CA GLN A 597 1.73 20.34 26.26
C GLN A 597 1.47 21.56 27.15
N SER A 598 0.84 22.61 26.61
CA SER A 598 0.46 23.79 27.40
C SER A 598 -0.66 23.53 28.40
N VAL A 599 -1.47 22.48 28.16
CA VAL A 599 -2.59 22.10 29.03
C VAL A 599 -2.23 20.91 29.93
N SER A 600 -1.61 19.89 29.34
CA SER A 600 -1.36 18.59 29.99
C SER A 600 0.09 18.36 30.38
N GLY A 601 1.02 19.20 29.90
CA GLY A 601 2.44 19.07 30.19
C GLY A 601 2.83 19.58 31.58
N VAL A 602 3.94 19.06 32.10
CA VAL A 602 4.48 19.50 33.40
C VAL A 602 5.32 20.76 33.23
N ASN A 603 4.89 21.87 33.85
CA ASN A 603 5.65 23.10 33.93
C ASN A 603 6.41 23.19 35.26
N LEU A 604 7.74 23.03 35.22
CA LEU A 604 8.58 23.02 36.43
C LEU A 604 8.46 24.28 37.29
N ASN A 605 8.18 25.44 36.69
CA ASN A 605 8.01 26.68 37.46
C ASN A 605 6.69 26.68 38.25
N GLU A 606 5.62 26.17 37.65
CA GLU A 606 4.33 26.02 38.32
C GLU A 606 4.41 24.94 39.41
N GLU A 607 5.01 23.79 39.10
CA GLU A 607 5.22 22.72 40.09
C GLU A 607 6.09 23.18 41.26
N TYR A 608 7.13 23.98 41.02
CA TYR A 608 7.96 24.53 42.11
C TYR A 608 7.19 25.51 42.99
N GLY A 609 6.35 26.37 42.39
CA GLY A 609 5.45 27.25 43.13
C GLY A 609 4.44 26.47 43.99
N ASP A 610 3.84 25.43 43.41
CA ASP A 610 2.92 24.52 44.10
C ASP A 610 3.61 23.75 45.23
N LEU A 611 4.86 23.31 45.02
CA LEU A 611 5.67 22.66 46.04
C LEU A 611 5.85 23.56 47.28
N ILE A 612 6.24 24.82 47.08
CA ILE A 612 6.39 25.79 48.18
C ILE A 612 5.04 26.03 48.87
N ARG A 613 3.97 26.23 48.09
CA ARG A 613 2.62 26.45 48.61
C ARG A 613 2.17 25.29 49.50
N PHE A 614 2.33 24.05 49.06
CA PHE A 614 1.91 22.88 49.84
C PHE A 614 2.85 22.59 51.01
N GLN A 615 4.15 22.94 50.94
CA GLN A 615 5.05 22.89 52.10
C GLN A 615 4.60 23.86 53.21
N GLN A 616 4.27 25.10 52.85
CA GLN A 616 3.73 26.07 53.81
C GLN A 616 2.40 25.61 54.40
N TYR A 617 1.52 25.04 53.56
CA TYR A 617 0.25 24.48 53.99
C TYR A 617 0.44 23.31 54.98
N TYR A 618 1.40 22.42 54.71
CA TYR A 618 1.77 21.33 55.63
C TYR A 618 2.27 21.87 56.98
N MET A 619 3.20 22.82 56.96
CA MET A 619 3.76 23.43 58.19
C MET A 619 2.70 24.16 59.02
N ALA A 620 1.76 24.87 58.37
CA ALA A 620 0.67 25.57 59.04
C ALA A 620 -0.26 24.58 59.76
N ASN A 621 -0.67 23.49 59.10
CA ASN A 621 -1.51 22.46 59.72
C ASN A 621 -0.79 21.73 60.86
N ALA A 622 0.50 21.42 60.70
CA ALA A 622 1.31 20.85 61.77
C ALA A 622 1.35 21.77 63.01
N LYS A 623 1.45 23.09 62.81
CA LYS A 623 1.40 24.06 63.90
C LYS A 623 0.05 24.09 64.61
N VAL A 624 -1.06 24.01 63.86
CA VAL A 624 -2.42 23.92 64.44
C VAL A 624 -2.55 22.69 65.33
N ILE A 625 -2.04 21.54 64.89
CA ILE A 625 -2.04 20.30 65.70
C ILE A 625 -1.22 20.49 66.98
N GLN A 626 -0.03 21.09 66.88
CA GLN A 626 0.83 21.34 68.06
C GLN A 626 0.11 22.24 69.08
N THR A 627 -0.48 23.35 68.63
CA THR A 627 -1.23 24.26 69.49
C THR A 627 -2.45 23.58 70.12
N ALA A 628 -3.17 22.76 69.35
CA ALA A 628 -4.31 22.01 69.87
C ALA A 628 -3.89 20.99 70.96
N SER A 629 -2.74 20.34 70.80
CA SER A 629 -2.16 19.46 71.84
C SER A 629 -1.81 20.24 73.10
N THR A 630 -1.13 21.39 72.97
CA THR A 630 -0.79 22.21 74.13
C THR A 630 -2.03 22.68 74.90
N ILE A 631 -3.11 23.06 74.21
CA ILE A 631 -4.38 23.42 74.87
C ILE A 631 -5.03 22.20 75.55
N PHE A 632 -4.93 21.01 74.95
CA PHE A 632 -5.45 19.77 75.53
C PHE A 632 -4.73 19.42 76.84
N ASP A 633 -3.40 19.46 76.82
CA ASP A 633 -2.57 19.18 77.99
C ASP A 633 -2.82 20.21 79.10
N ALA A 634 -2.97 21.49 78.76
CA ALA A 634 -3.31 22.54 79.71
C ALA A 634 -4.69 22.32 80.37
N LEU A 635 -5.70 21.89 79.61
CA LEU A 635 -7.02 21.58 80.16
C LEU A 635 -7.03 20.33 81.04
N LEU A 636 -6.22 19.31 80.71
CA LEU A 636 -6.04 18.14 81.57
C LEU A 636 -5.38 18.52 82.89
N ALA A 637 -4.35 19.37 82.85
CA ALA A 637 -3.64 19.86 84.03
C ALA A 637 -4.52 20.72 84.96
N ILE A 638 -5.58 21.36 84.44
CA ILE A 638 -6.56 22.10 85.24
C ILE A 638 -7.58 21.16 85.92
N ARG A 639 -7.73 19.93 85.40
CA ARG A 639 -8.75 18.96 85.85
C ARG A 639 -8.18 17.90 86.80
N SER A 640 -6.86 17.72 86.83
CA SER A 640 -6.08 17.02 87.87
C SER A 640 -5.80 17.95 89.03
#